data_AF-A0A409YFN5-F1
#
_entry.id   AF-A0A409YFN5-F1
#
_cell.length_a   1.000
_cell.length_b   1.000
_cell.length_c   1.000
_cell.angle_alpha   90.00
_cell.angle_beta   90.00
_cell.angle_gamma   90.00
#
_symmetry.space_group_name_H-M   'P 1'
#
loop_
_entity.id
_entity.type
_entity.pdbx_description
1 polymer ?
#
loop_
_entity_poly.entity_id
_entity_poly.type
_entity_poly.pdbx_seq_one_letter_code
_entity_poly.pdbx_strand_id
1 'polypeptide(L)'
;MPSISQNIFAVTQSTFPRHIPITHYSFGNVGSAIDNLLSLQDADSSHHLPVFGVAHRLSSKGKLEFLSICTNDRAAIIHFDNIPRPTVHTKQELPIAKLLKADEFTLVGFNLSKTALHLNASTLLHVRGIDFAAVYKDPKKGSAFSAAEIVQKRVSDRADTWEILRLWNNENGQMERDLCLQAWLAYLVGKKMTESELENAQRVDTSYLNCAELDLITRMVREADLLSGAQTSETVGDFSSAVVDKSGHVKLLNSRYKTRIRKSEHAKIILTDSSGKEHWGKAAAAKGKTTTIQLQASPAGGLKFEKVRVYGRQEALNHEKARDALVIRLLTRDKTLRDAPFIRALWFPKWKPTFFVRGDGGVDEDQATVILRDVRLNQSQRSATLSMVSADPVVIVHGPPGTGKTTTIAASAKVWHLHRRPVWIVAHSNVAVKNIAVSLYKHDVDFRLIVSKDFHFEWHEHLYEKINERLIRSDDFQEDPRHTAKFFSGVHVVLCTLSMLSNPVLRSSGLLDYIRMERLIIDEASQINAFEYLQIFDKYYQTLEKVCFFGDPHQLPPFGKTDAPTIQTIFDLDKKIACKTFFLDTQYRMPRPIGEFISRAVYQGRLKSQHPITTPDCLRFIDVQSCEEKAGYSWKNRREVDTLVHLVKNYYSATNFCIITPYDAQRALIQATLEGSNLQSDTVFNLDSFQGNEADYILISVVRTSKPGFLNSLQRLNVLLTRAKKGLIIVTNRPFLREGGSHTLLGKLAHHWQAMYRSNTTWVDWRLVSQNQASLPGAWRAEPRSSGSQIPSVTQSHAVCYPPSRPKVYSEHGRSLGSNLHIYDAAQWPALPVILAPRPPNWPTVRSLIPVPYIGPQLRTQVKPSKAQIKGKPSGNLTHNWRQGYNPPLHITFIECLSPEDNLSISKNSLESVTQTVTAYKFVSPVWEEQANMHVPIIVVDTPGLLDSKMSEAHVLKDLQKWQKENVDLKTSQITFSHLVMYFERITDKRMSGSKRRAIRIFKSLLGPGAVNGRVNIITTMWNQIPGAKGMAAAMERYQELQNEFWKDEIEDGLGVRRFEGTPQSALWIFTQLVSIASDPRYLPGELSKGFAFQQVGIKLGEFNNHPEDNAAIRVIIHNDLLERIAAVRMRIGMAEEELNGPTLDRALKRELKRERRQAYGLLGAFLTDLALLSAQDSETCPMPKELENLHKTCSKEISRSRVREIMQLVRARFGGLLYYIHVFR
;
A
#
# COMPACT_ATOMS: atom_id res chain seq x y z
N MET A 1 27.36 -31.44 -2.26
CA MET A 1 25.89 -31.37 -2.17
C MET A 1 25.31 -31.85 -3.50
N PRO A 2 24.28 -32.72 -3.51
CA PRO A 2 23.86 -33.43 -4.72
C PRO A 2 23.15 -32.52 -5.70
N SER A 3 23.39 -32.77 -6.98
CA SER A 3 23.04 -31.98 -8.15
C SER A 3 21.57 -32.12 -8.56
N ILE A 4 20.84 -31.01 -8.52
CA ILE A 4 19.46 -30.84 -9.03
C ILE A 4 19.36 -31.21 -10.51
N SER A 5 20.43 -31.04 -11.28
CA SER A 5 20.47 -31.40 -12.71
C SER A 5 20.30 -32.90 -12.98
N GLN A 6 20.55 -33.79 -12.00
CA GLN A 6 20.50 -35.24 -12.20
C GLN A 6 19.08 -35.84 -12.12
N ASN A 7 18.10 -35.11 -11.55
CA ASN A 7 16.77 -35.67 -11.29
C ASN A 7 15.68 -35.25 -12.29
N ILE A 8 15.89 -34.22 -13.12
CA ILE A 8 14.88 -33.74 -14.09
C ILE A 8 14.58 -34.80 -15.16
N PHE A 9 15.59 -35.54 -15.61
CA PHE A 9 15.42 -36.66 -16.54
C PHE A 9 15.89 -37.92 -15.83
N ALA A 10 14.96 -38.84 -15.57
CA ALA A 10 15.18 -40.03 -14.75
C ALA A 10 16.04 -41.11 -15.44
N VAL A 11 17.26 -40.75 -15.90
CA VAL A 11 18.30 -41.55 -16.59
C VAL A 11 18.49 -41.16 -18.09
N THR A 12 19.75 -40.82 -18.41
CA THR A 12 20.46 -40.76 -19.72
C THR A 12 20.10 -39.77 -20.84
N GLN A 13 19.04 -38.97 -20.78
CA GLN A 13 18.92 -37.82 -21.71
C GLN A 13 19.49 -36.56 -21.05
N SER A 14 20.44 -35.93 -21.73
CA SER A 14 21.29 -34.81 -21.27
C SER A 14 20.60 -33.96 -20.20
N THR A 15 21.10 -34.01 -18.97
CA THR A 15 20.95 -32.96 -17.95
C THR A 15 21.28 -31.60 -18.57
N PHE A 16 20.86 -30.44 -18.03
CA PHE A 16 21.59 -29.18 -18.31
C PHE A 16 23.04 -29.46 -17.95
N PRO A 17 23.91 -29.70 -18.94
CA PRO A 17 25.15 -30.36 -18.68
C PRO A 17 25.99 -29.49 -17.76
N ARG A 18 26.71 -30.10 -16.81
CA ARG A 18 27.64 -29.34 -15.97
C ARG A 18 28.68 -28.56 -16.80
N HIS A 19 28.81 -28.89 -18.08
CA HIS A 19 29.68 -28.26 -19.06
C HIS A 19 29.04 -27.15 -19.90
N ILE A 20 27.74 -26.84 -19.80
CA ILE A 20 27.21 -25.64 -20.47
C ILE A 20 27.75 -24.41 -19.74
N PRO A 21 28.61 -23.60 -20.37
CA PRO A 21 29.12 -22.39 -19.76
C PRO A 21 27.98 -21.39 -19.59
N ILE A 22 27.86 -20.84 -18.39
CA ILE A 22 27.02 -19.69 -18.11
C ILE A 22 27.90 -18.46 -18.22
N THR A 23 27.63 -17.62 -19.22
CA THR A 23 28.34 -16.35 -19.44
C THR A 23 27.46 -15.19 -19.04
N HIS A 24 28.02 -14.25 -18.28
CA HIS A 24 27.31 -13.06 -17.83
C HIS A 24 27.67 -11.88 -18.73
N TYR A 25 26.65 -11.13 -19.13
CA TYR A 25 26.79 -9.94 -19.95
C TYR A 25 26.07 -8.77 -19.26
N SER A 26 26.67 -7.59 -19.31
CA SER A 26 25.97 -6.35 -19.00
C SER A 26 24.98 -6.02 -20.13
N PHE A 27 23.98 -5.19 -19.84
CA PHE A 27 23.01 -4.72 -20.85
C PHE A 27 23.69 -4.08 -22.08
N GLY A 28 24.83 -3.40 -21.89
CA GLY A 28 25.63 -2.80 -22.98
C GLY A 28 26.18 -3.83 -23.98
N ASN A 29 26.43 -5.06 -23.53
CA ASN A 29 27.13 -6.11 -24.28
C ASN A 29 26.19 -7.19 -24.82
N VAL A 30 24.88 -6.92 -24.87
CA VAL A 30 23.89 -7.90 -25.35
C VAL A 30 24.12 -8.30 -26.80
N GLY A 31 24.54 -7.36 -27.66
CA GLY A 31 24.91 -7.67 -29.05
C GLY A 31 25.99 -8.76 -29.11
N SER A 32 27.07 -8.59 -28.33
CA SER A 32 28.14 -9.58 -28.23
C SER A 32 27.67 -10.91 -27.62
N ALA A 33 26.70 -10.89 -26.70
CA ALA A 33 26.10 -12.12 -26.17
C ALA A 33 25.41 -12.92 -27.29
N ILE A 34 24.64 -12.24 -28.14
CA ILE A 34 23.94 -12.86 -29.28
C ILE A 34 24.93 -13.40 -30.31
N ASP A 35 25.97 -12.61 -30.66
CA ASP A 35 27.00 -13.05 -31.61
C ASP A 35 27.74 -14.30 -31.11
N ASN A 36 28.02 -14.37 -29.81
CA ASN A 36 28.62 -15.55 -29.18
C ASN A 36 27.68 -16.76 -29.18
N LEU A 37 26.36 -16.56 -29.16
CA LEU A 37 25.38 -17.65 -29.23
C LEU A 37 25.14 -18.10 -30.69
N LEU A 38 25.22 -17.20 -31.66
CA LEU A 38 25.03 -17.47 -33.10
C LEU A 38 26.25 -18.09 -33.77
N SER A 39 27.46 -17.65 -33.43
CA SER A 39 28.72 -18.06 -34.08
C SER A 39 29.02 -19.56 -34.03
N LEU A 40 28.28 -20.32 -33.23
CA LEU A 40 28.51 -21.75 -32.97
C LEU A 40 27.24 -22.59 -33.03
N GLN A 41 26.15 -22.06 -33.57
CA GLN A 41 25.07 -22.95 -34.03
C GLN A 41 25.57 -23.71 -35.27
N ASP A 42 25.48 -25.04 -35.23
CA ASP A 42 25.90 -25.89 -36.35
C ASP A 42 25.29 -25.41 -37.66
N ALA A 43 26.14 -25.22 -38.67
CA ALA A 43 25.78 -24.86 -40.04
C ALA A 43 24.98 -25.96 -40.78
N ASP A 44 24.56 -27.02 -40.09
CA ASP A 44 24.00 -28.26 -40.65
C ASP A 44 22.47 -28.25 -40.83
N SER A 45 21.80 -27.09 -40.82
CA SER A 45 20.39 -27.02 -41.23
C SER A 45 20.11 -25.78 -42.09
N SER A 46 20.19 -25.98 -43.40
CA SER A 46 20.25 -24.93 -44.42
C SER A 46 18.94 -24.17 -44.70
N HIS A 47 17.93 -24.21 -43.84
CA HIS A 47 16.63 -23.57 -44.13
C HIS A 47 15.87 -22.91 -42.97
N HIS A 48 16.42 -22.80 -41.73
CA HIS A 48 15.62 -22.29 -40.60
C HIS A 48 16.28 -21.15 -39.82
N LEU A 49 15.44 -20.26 -39.28
CA LEU A 49 15.85 -19.24 -38.33
C LEU A 49 16.32 -19.90 -37.00
N PRO A 50 17.48 -19.52 -36.46
CA PRO A 50 17.95 -19.92 -35.13
C PRO A 50 16.85 -19.88 -34.06
N VAL A 51 16.78 -20.87 -33.18
CA VAL A 51 15.85 -20.88 -32.03
C VAL A 51 16.60 -20.54 -30.75
N PHE A 52 16.07 -19.59 -29.98
CA PHE A 52 16.57 -19.24 -28.65
C PHE A 52 15.51 -19.44 -27.58
N GLY A 53 15.84 -20.24 -26.56
CA GLY A 53 15.02 -20.35 -25.37
C GLY A 53 15.28 -19.18 -24.42
N VAL A 54 14.23 -18.57 -23.89
CA VAL A 54 14.36 -17.42 -22.99
C VAL A 54 13.58 -17.57 -21.69
N ALA A 55 14.13 -17.02 -20.62
CA ALA A 55 13.50 -16.89 -19.31
C ALA A 55 13.91 -15.59 -18.65
N HIS A 56 13.05 -15.04 -17.79
CA HIS A 56 13.32 -13.76 -17.13
C HIS A 56 13.18 -13.86 -15.61
N ARG A 57 13.79 -12.91 -14.92
CA ARG A 57 13.63 -12.74 -13.48
C ARG A 57 13.38 -11.28 -13.14
N LEU A 58 12.45 -11.06 -12.22
CA LEU A 58 12.18 -9.76 -11.62
C LEU A 58 12.85 -9.63 -10.25
N SER A 59 13.30 -8.41 -9.95
CA SER A 59 13.69 -7.99 -8.60
C SER A 59 12.49 -7.98 -7.64
N SER A 60 12.75 -7.83 -6.33
CA SER A 60 11.70 -7.68 -5.30
C SER A 60 10.79 -6.46 -5.49
N LYS A 61 11.17 -5.51 -6.36
CA LYS A 61 10.37 -4.34 -6.74
C LYS A 61 9.65 -4.50 -8.09
N GLY A 62 9.76 -5.66 -8.73
CA GLY A 62 9.10 -5.97 -9.99
C GLY A 62 9.78 -5.36 -11.23
N LYS A 63 11.04 -4.95 -11.12
CA LYS A 63 11.88 -4.56 -12.28
C LYS A 63 12.57 -5.80 -12.85
N LEU A 64 12.68 -5.88 -14.18
CA LEU A 64 13.46 -6.91 -14.85
C LEU A 64 14.93 -6.81 -14.41
N GLU A 65 15.45 -7.87 -13.83
CA GLU A 65 16.80 -7.95 -13.26
C GLU A 65 17.72 -8.79 -14.14
N PHE A 66 17.22 -9.97 -14.57
CA PHE A 66 17.95 -10.88 -15.44
C PHE A 66 17.10 -11.37 -16.59
N LEU A 67 17.71 -11.48 -17.77
CA LEU A 67 17.21 -12.26 -18.89
C LEU A 67 18.21 -13.37 -19.19
N SER A 68 17.76 -14.62 -19.17
CA SER A 68 18.55 -15.74 -19.66
C SER A 68 18.15 -16.10 -21.09
N ILE A 69 19.15 -16.37 -21.91
CA ILE A 69 19.03 -16.82 -23.30
C ILE A 69 19.88 -18.07 -23.45
N CYS A 70 19.29 -19.15 -23.98
CA CYS A 70 19.96 -20.44 -24.09
C CYS A 70 19.83 -21.05 -25.49
N THR A 71 20.89 -21.77 -25.87
CA THR A 71 20.95 -22.71 -27.01
C THR A 71 21.14 -24.14 -26.49
N ASN A 72 21.56 -25.08 -27.34
CA ASN A 72 21.82 -26.47 -26.96
C ASN A 72 22.92 -26.60 -25.90
N ASP A 73 23.95 -25.78 -26.03
CA ASP A 73 25.26 -25.95 -25.41
C ASP A 73 25.78 -24.68 -24.70
N ARG A 74 25.03 -23.57 -24.74
CA ARG A 74 25.41 -22.27 -24.13
C ARG A 74 24.25 -21.61 -23.41
N ALA A 75 24.57 -20.87 -22.35
CA ALA A 75 23.63 -20.04 -21.63
C ALA A 75 24.24 -18.66 -21.36
N ALA A 76 23.53 -17.61 -21.76
CA ALA A 76 23.89 -16.23 -21.45
C ALA A 76 22.91 -15.68 -20.41
N ILE A 77 23.43 -14.97 -19.41
CA ILE A 77 22.63 -14.15 -18.48
C ILE A 77 22.95 -12.69 -18.76
N ILE A 78 21.92 -11.92 -19.10
CA ILE A 78 21.99 -10.48 -19.28
C ILE A 78 21.51 -9.81 -18.01
N HIS A 79 22.37 -8.96 -17.45
CA HIS A 79 22.08 -8.11 -16.30
C HIS A 79 21.42 -6.80 -16.77
N PHE A 80 20.25 -6.49 -16.22
CA PHE A 80 19.46 -5.29 -16.56
C PHE A 80 19.76 -4.10 -15.62
N ASP A 81 21.02 -3.98 -15.18
CA ASP A 81 21.49 -2.87 -14.36
C ASP A 81 21.82 -1.64 -15.22
N ASN A 82 21.53 -0.43 -14.70
CA ASN A 82 21.88 0.85 -15.32
C ASN A 82 21.42 1.04 -16.77
N ILE A 83 20.22 0.56 -17.12
CA ILE A 83 19.65 0.79 -18.45
C ILE A 83 19.43 2.30 -18.65
N PRO A 84 20.06 2.93 -19.65
CA PRO A 84 19.79 4.33 -19.97
C PRO A 84 18.31 4.48 -20.26
N ARG A 85 17.61 5.46 -19.67
CA ARG A 85 16.18 5.68 -19.96
C ARG A 85 16.02 5.90 -21.47
N PRO A 86 15.41 4.95 -22.21
CA PRO A 86 15.36 5.06 -23.65
C PRO A 86 14.41 6.22 -24.02
N THR A 87 14.90 7.19 -24.78
CA THR A 87 14.07 8.24 -25.37
C THR A 87 13.52 7.73 -26.71
N VAL A 88 12.48 8.38 -27.26
CA VAL A 88 11.91 7.99 -28.57
C VAL A 88 12.98 7.97 -29.68
N HIS A 89 14.03 8.78 -29.54
CA HIS A 89 15.12 8.92 -30.52
C HIS A 89 16.25 7.88 -30.37
N THR A 90 16.45 7.25 -29.20
CA THR A 90 17.54 6.28 -28.97
C THR A 90 17.11 4.81 -29.05
N LYS A 91 15.84 4.53 -29.38
CA LYS A 91 15.29 3.16 -29.39
C LYS A 91 16.03 2.19 -30.32
N GLN A 92 16.45 2.64 -31.51
CA GLN A 92 17.06 1.76 -32.52
C GLN A 92 18.54 1.42 -32.25
N GLU A 93 19.19 2.13 -31.33
CA GLU A 93 20.62 1.97 -30.99
C GLU A 93 20.85 1.10 -29.75
N LEU A 94 19.78 0.61 -29.10
CA LEU A 94 19.91 -0.24 -27.92
C LEU A 94 20.59 -1.57 -28.30
N PRO A 95 21.61 -2.03 -27.53
CA PRO A 95 22.31 -3.29 -27.83
C PRO A 95 21.42 -4.53 -27.89
N ILE A 96 20.29 -4.52 -27.18
CA ILE A 96 19.29 -5.59 -27.19
C ILE A 96 18.37 -5.57 -28.40
N ALA A 97 18.34 -4.49 -29.19
CA ALA A 97 17.48 -4.40 -30.38
C ALA A 97 17.76 -5.53 -31.37
N LYS A 98 19.03 -5.98 -31.46
CA LYS A 98 19.40 -7.16 -32.26
C LYS A 98 18.66 -8.42 -31.82
N LEU A 99 18.46 -8.65 -30.52
CA LEU A 99 17.71 -9.80 -29.96
C LEU A 99 16.20 -9.69 -30.18
N LEU A 100 15.68 -8.48 -30.41
CA LEU A 100 14.24 -8.25 -30.47
C LEU A 100 13.73 -8.09 -31.91
N LYS A 101 14.63 -8.04 -32.91
CA LYS A 101 14.31 -8.09 -34.33
C LYS A 101 13.86 -9.50 -34.70
N ALA A 102 12.62 -9.62 -35.13
CA ALA A 102 11.93 -10.90 -35.32
C ALA A 102 12.37 -11.72 -36.55
N ASP A 103 13.20 -11.15 -37.42
CA ASP A 103 13.47 -11.70 -38.76
C ASP A 103 14.79 -12.51 -38.80
N GLU A 104 15.59 -12.50 -37.73
CA GLU A 104 16.90 -13.18 -37.67
C GLU A 104 16.90 -14.47 -36.84
N PHE A 105 15.93 -14.66 -35.94
CA PHE A 105 15.81 -15.85 -35.08
C PHE A 105 14.40 -15.93 -34.45
N THR A 106 14.07 -17.08 -33.84
CA THR A 106 12.80 -17.32 -33.15
C THR A 106 13.02 -17.46 -31.64
N LEU A 107 12.43 -16.53 -30.88
CA LEU A 107 12.38 -16.62 -29.41
C LEU A 107 11.27 -17.56 -28.97
N VAL A 108 11.56 -18.47 -28.04
CA VAL A 108 10.58 -19.40 -27.46
C VAL A 108 10.64 -19.40 -25.93
N GLY A 109 9.49 -19.58 -25.27
CA GLY A 109 9.44 -19.59 -23.80
C GLY A 109 8.11 -20.07 -23.21
N PHE A 110 8.15 -20.54 -21.95
CA PHE A 110 6.96 -20.99 -21.20
C PHE A 110 6.12 -19.86 -20.61
N ASN A 111 6.67 -18.65 -20.51
CA ASN A 111 6.00 -17.43 -20.05
C ASN A 111 6.44 -16.24 -20.92
N LEU A 112 6.65 -16.49 -22.23
CA LEU A 112 7.23 -15.49 -23.13
C LEU A 112 6.35 -14.24 -23.22
N SER A 113 5.04 -14.37 -23.12
CA SER A 113 4.09 -13.26 -23.03
C SER A 113 4.42 -12.28 -21.88
N LYS A 114 4.72 -12.81 -20.68
CA LYS A 114 5.15 -12.01 -19.53
C LYS A 114 6.55 -11.44 -19.74
N THR A 115 7.48 -12.26 -20.21
CA THR A 115 8.86 -11.84 -20.56
C THR A 115 8.85 -10.68 -21.55
N ALA A 116 8.01 -10.75 -22.58
CA ALA A 116 7.88 -9.76 -23.64
C ALA A 116 7.35 -8.42 -23.10
N LEU A 117 6.37 -8.44 -22.20
CA LEU A 117 5.85 -7.24 -21.55
C LEU A 117 6.90 -6.57 -20.65
N HIS A 118 7.62 -7.35 -19.83
CA HIS A 118 8.67 -6.82 -18.97
C HIS A 118 9.86 -6.27 -19.77
N LEU A 119 10.27 -6.95 -20.84
CA LEU A 119 11.28 -6.46 -21.77
C LEU A 119 10.83 -5.17 -22.45
N ASN A 120 9.58 -5.11 -22.93
CA ASN A 120 9.02 -3.91 -23.53
C ASN A 120 8.99 -2.74 -22.54
N ALA A 121 8.58 -2.96 -21.28
CA ALA A 121 8.57 -1.91 -20.28
C ALA A 121 9.99 -1.41 -19.91
N SER A 122 10.99 -2.28 -19.93
CA SER A 122 12.38 -1.90 -19.64
C SER A 122 13.11 -1.24 -20.82
N THR A 123 12.74 -1.57 -22.05
CA THR A 123 13.51 -1.17 -23.26
C THR A 123 12.73 -0.30 -24.25
N LEU A 124 11.40 -0.23 -24.11
CA LEU A 124 10.45 0.37 -25.06
C LEU A 124 10.50 -0.22 -26.48
N LEU A 125 11.14 -1.38 -26.65
CA LEU A 125 11.21 -2.13 -27.89
C LEU A 125 10.10 -3.17 -27.97
N HIS A 126 9.62 -3.41 -29.18
CA HIS A 126 8.66 -4.48 -29.39
C HIS A 126 9.35 -5.84 -29.32
N VAL A 127 8.63 -6.83 -28.79
CA VAL A 127 9.13 -8.18 -28.59
C VAL A 127 8.18 -9.14 -29.26
N ARG A 128 8.72 -10.03 -30.09
CA ARG A 128 7.96 -11.05 -30.81
C ARG A 128 8.56 -12.44 -30.58
N GLY A 129 7.72 -13.44 -30.39
CA GLY A 129 8.15 -14.84 -30.32
C GLY A 129 7.02 -15.81 -29.99
N ILE A 130 7.35 -17.07 -29.70
CA ILE A 130 6.39 -18.13 -29.43
C ILE A 130 6.29 -18.38 -27.93
N ASP A 131 5.13 -18.07 -27.36
CA ASP A 131 4.77 -18.52 -26.03
C ASP A 131 4.16 -19.93 -26.14
N PHE A 132 4.75 -20.90 -25.45
CA PHE A 132 4.26 -22.27 -25.48
C PHE A 132 2.83 -22.42 -24.95
N ALA A 133 2.35 -21.53 -24.08
CA ALA A 133 0.96 -21.53 -23.63
C ALA A 133 -0.03 -21.14 -24.74
N ALA A 134 0.43 -20.45 -25.80
CA ALA A 134 -0.39 -20.17 -26.98
C ALA A 134 -0.57 -21.41 -27.88
N VAL A 135 0.45 -22.29 -27.91
CA VAL A 135 0.52 -23.48 -28.78
C VAL A 135 -0.07 -24.72 -28.10
N TYR A 136 0.28 -24.95 -26.83
CA TYR A 136 0.01 -26.20 -26.12
C TYR A 136 -1.16 -26.06 -25.14
N LYS A 137 -2.36 -26.39 -25.60
CA LYS A 137 -3.61 -26.30 -24.82
C LYS A 137 -4.19 -27.68 -24.53
N ASP A 138 -4.77 -27.85 -23.34
CA ASP A 138 -5.53 -29.04 -22.96
C ASP A 138 -6.88 -29.05 -23.71
N PRO A 139 -7.15 -30.01 -24.60
CA PRO A 139 -8.40 -30.06 -25.35
C PRO A 139 -9.63 -30.36 -24.48
N LYS A 140 -9.46 -30.96 -23.30
CA LYS A 140 -10.56 -31.26 -22.36
C LYS A 140 -10.84 -30.11 -21.41
N LYS A 141 -9.80 -29.39 -20.98
CA LYS A 141 -9.92 -28.30 -19.98
C LYS A 141 -9.91 -26.90 -20.59
N GLY A 142 -9.49 -26.76 -21.86
CA GLY A 142 -9.32 -25.48 -22.56
C GLY A 142 -8.19 -24.58 -22.01
N SER A 143 -7.47 -25.01 -20.97
CA SER A 143 -6.35 -24.28 -20.36
C SER A 143 -5.02 -24.68 -20.98
N ALA A 144 -4.03 -23.78 -20.99
CA ALA A 144 -2.66 -24.10 -21.37
C ALA A 144 -2.08 -25.22 -20.47
N PHE A 145 -1.26 -26.10 -21.05
CA PHE A 145 -0.46 -27.04 -20.28
C PHE A 145 0.59 -26.31 -19.44
N SER A 146 0.92 -26.84 -18.27
CA SER A 146 2.04 -26.38 -17.46
C SER A 146 3.39 -26.66 -18.13
N ALA A 147 4.44 -25.94 -17.72
CA ALA A 147 5.79 -26.17 -18.23
C ALA A 147 6.23 -27.64 -18.08
N ALA A 148 5.93 -28.25 -16.94
CA ALA A 148 6.22 -29.66 -16.67
C ALA A 148 5.49 -30.62 -17.62
N GLU A 149 4.19 -30.40 -17.88
CA GLU A 149 3.41 -31.22 -18.82
C GLU A 149 3.94 -31.09 -20.26
N ILE A 150 4.32 -29.89 -20.68
CA ILE A 150 4.85 -29.65 -22.02
C ILE A 150 6.21 -30.35 -22.18
N VAL A 151 7.12 -30.20 -21.22
CA VAL A 151 8.43 -30.88 -21.23
C VAL A 151 8.23 -32.40 -21.25
N GLN A 152 7.33 -32.93 -20.42
CA GLN A 152 7.07 -34.37 -20.39
C GLN A 152 6.55 -34.91 -21.73
N LYS A 153 5.66 -34.15 -22.39
CA LYS A 153 5.06 -34.56 -23.66
C LYS A 153 5.98 -34.38 -24.87
N ARG A 154 6.85 -33.38 -24.86
CA ARG A 154 7.64 -32.98 -26.04
C ARG A 154 9.13 -33.33 -25.96
N VAL A 155 9.68 -33.39 -24.76
CA VAL A 155 11.11 -33.60 -24.55
C VAL A 155 11.38 -35.04 -24.09
N SER A 156 10.75 -35.46 -22.99
CA SER A 156 10.96 -36.80 -22.42
C SER A 156 9.79 -37.23 -21.53
N ASP A 157 9.18 -38.38 -21.82
CA ASP A 157 8.12 -38.99 -21.02
C ASP A 157 8.55 -39.32 -19.58
N ARG A 158 9.85 -39.54 -19.37
CA ARG A 158 10.51 -39.78 -18.08
C ARG A 158 10.91 -38.51 -17.33
N ALA A 159 10.53 -37.32 -17.82
CA ALA A 159 10.84 -36.08 -17.14
C ALA A 159 10.13 -36.00 -15.77
N ASP A 160 10.88 -35.66 -14.73
CA ASP A 160 10.33 -35.43 -13.39
C ASP A 160 9.58 -34.09 -13.36
N THR A 161 8.26 -34.19 -13.56
CA THR A 161 7.34 -33.04 -13.53
C THR A 161 7.46 -32.22 -12.24
N TRP A 162 7.75 -32.85 -11.11
CA TRP A 162 7.89 -32.14 -9.84
C TRP A 162 9.14 -31.27 -9.81
N GLU A 163 10.29 -31.80 -10.21
CA GLU A 163 11.55 -31.03 -10.24
C GLU A 163 11.47 -29.87 -11.22
N ILE A 164 10.76 -30.05 -12.35
CA ILE A 164 10.46 -28.96 -13.28
C ILE A 164 9.58 -27.90 -12.63
N LEU A 165 8.52 -28.27 -11.91
CA LEU A 165 7.67 -27.28 -11.24
C LEU A 165 8.42 -26.51 -10.15
N ARG A 166 9.30 -27.19 -9.41
CA ARG A 166 10.16 -26.59 -8.38
C ARG A 166 11.09 -25.52 -8.95
N LEU A 167 11.57 -25.74 -10.18
CA LEU A 167 12.37 -24.78 -10.93
C LEU A 167 11.64 -23.45 -11.14
N TRP A 168 10.35 -23.49 -11.49
CA TRP A 168 9.52 -22.28 -11.70
C TRP A 168 9.14 -21.56 -10.41
N ASN A 169 9.28 -22.22 -9.26
CA ASN A 169 9.00 -21.63 -7.94
C ASN A 169 10.24 -21.01 -7.26
N ASN A 170 11.43 -21.07 -7.89
CA ASN A 170 12.71 -20.61 -7.30
C ASN A 170 13.05 -21.26 -5.95
N GLU A 171 12.65 -22.52 -5.77
CA GLU A 171 12.72 -23.24 -4.50
C GLU A 171 14.06 -23.95 -4.23
N ASN A 172 15.02 -23.81 -5.16
CA ASN A 172 16.29 -24.55 -5.18
C ASN A 172 17.49 -23.77 -4.61
N GLY A 173 17.33 -22.46 -4.40
CA GLY A 173 18.41 -21.59 -3.88
C GLY A 173 19.56 -21.31 -4.85
N GLN A 174 19.51 -21.80 -6.09
CA GLN A 174 20.52 -21.56 -7.14
C GLN A 174 19.95 -20.69 -8.26
N MET A 175 19.67 -19.45 -7.89
CA MET A 175 18.80 -18.54 -8.64
C MET A 175 19.18 -18.31 -10.12
N GLU A 176 20.47 -18.15 -10.43
CA GLU A 176 20.94 -17.95 -11.80
C GLU A 176 20.91 -19.23 -12.63
N ARG A 177 21.29 -20.36 -12.00
CA ARG A 177 21.26 -21.67 -12.65
C ARG A 177 19.83 -22.11 -12.94
N ASP A 178 18.91 -21.85 -12.02
CA ASP A 178 17.50 -22.15 -12.19
C ASP A 178 16.93 -21.37 -13.39
N LEU A 179 17.29 -20.09 -13.51
CA LEU A 179 16.89 -19.24 -14.63
C LEU A 179 17.41 -19.77 -15.98
N CYS A 180 18.70 -20.13 -16.06
CA CYS A 180 19.27 -20.74 -17.27
C CYS A 180 18.61 -22.07 -17.62
N LEU A 181 18.29 -22.89 -16.61
CA LEU A 181 17.61 -24.17 -16.83
C LEU A 181 16.20 -23.97 -17.38
N GLN A 182 15.46 -22.94 -16.96
CA GLN A 182 14.15 -22.60 -17.53
C GLN A 182 14.28 -22.22 -19.01
N ALA A 183 15.23 -21.35 -19.34
CA ALA A 183 15.51 -20.93 -20.71
C ALA A 183 15.96 -22.11 -21.59
N TRP A 184 16.80 -22.99 -21.06
CA TRP A 184 17.27 -24.18 -21.77
C TRP A 184 16.18 -25.23 -21.99
N LEU A 185 15.32 -25.49 -21.00
CA LEU A 185 14.13 -26.34 -21.20
C LEU A 185 13.22 -25.75 -22.29
N ALA A 186 13.11 -24.41 -22.36
CA ALA A 186 12.35 -23.77 -23.42
C ALA A 186 13.01 -23.99 -24.80
N TYR A 187 14.33 -23.87 -24.88
CA TYR A 187 15.08 -24.20 -26.10
C TYR A 187 14.83 -25.64 -26.55
N LEU A 188 14.89 -26.62 -25.63
CA LEU A 188 14.65 -28.04 -25.97
C LEU A 188 13.25 -28.27 -26.55
N VAL A 189 12.22 -27.65 -25.99
CA VAL A 189 10.86 -27.73 -26.54
C VAL A 189 10.80 -27.09 -27.92
N GLY A 190 11.40 -25.91 -28.10
CA GLY A 190 11.44 -25.22 -29.40
C GLY A 190 12.16 -26.02 -30.48
N LYS A 191 13.31 -26.63 -30.14
CA LYS A 191 14.08 -27.51 -31.03
C LYS A 191 13.31 -28.76 -31.48
N LYS A 192 12.37 -29.24 -30.65
CA LYS A 192 11.52 -30.39 -30.94
C LYS A 192 10.26 -30.05 -31.74
N MET A 193 9.97 -28.77 -31.97
CA MET A 193 8.88 -28.35 -32.85
C MET A 193 9.28 -28.58 -34.31
N THR A 194 8.32 -29.07 -35.11
CA THR A 194 8.51 -29.19 -36.56
C THR A 194 8.54 -27.81 -37.23
N GLU A 195 9.07 -27.73 -38.45
CA GLU A 195 9.08 -26.50 -39.25
C GLU A 195 7.67 -25.92 -39.41
N SER A 196 6.72 -26.74 -39.83
CA SER A 196 5.31 -26.36 -39.93
C SER A 196 4.74 -25.86 -38.60
N GLU A 197 5.17 -26.39 -37.45
CA GLU A 197 4.72 -25.90 -36.15
C GLU A 197 5.34 -24.53 -35.81
N LEU A 198 6.60 -24.28 -36.15
CA LEU A 198 7.27 -23.00 -35.89
C LEU A 198 6.75 -21.87 -36.79
N GLU A 199 6.46 -22.18 -38.06
CA GLU A 199 5.92 -21.22 -39.03
C GLU A 199 4.47 -20.86 -38.72
N ASN A 200 3.63 -21.86 -38.40
CA ASN A 200 2.21 -21.65 -38.12
C ASN A 200 1.92 -21.32 -36.65
N ALA A 201 2.92 -21.39 -35.76
CA ALA A 201 2.73 -21.02 -34.36
C ALA A 201 2.32 -19.55 -34.24
N GLN A 202 1.20 -19.33 -33.55
CA GLN A 202 0.75 -17.99 -33.23
C GLN A 202 1.77 -17.30 -32.31
N ARG A 203 2.38 -16.22 -32.82
CA ARG A 203 3.41 -15.47 -32.10
C ARG A 203 2.77 -14.42 -31.19
N VAL A 204 3.28 -14.31 -29.97
CA VAL A 204 3.06 -13.14 -29.12
C VAL A 204 3.88 -11.98 -29.70
N ASP A 205 3.29 -10.81 -29.79
CA ASP A 205 3.89 -9.61 -30.34
C ASP A 205 3.36 -8.38 -29.59
N THR A 206 4.26 -7.62 -28.96
CA THR A 206 3.87 -6.42 -28.21
C THR A 206 3.51 -5.24 -29.11
N SER A 207 3.80 -5.29 -30.42
CA SER A 207 3.42 -4.23 -31.38
C SER A 207 1.92 -4.17 -31.65
N TYR A 208 1.17 -5.22 -31.31
CA TYR A 208 -0.29 -5.22 -31.44
C TYR A 208 -1.00 -4.31 -30.42
N LEU A 209 -0.30 -3.85 -29.39
CA LEU A 209 -0.82 -2.98 -28.34
C LEU A 209 -0.18 -1.60 -28.41
N ASN A 210 -0.98 -0.55 -28.23
CA ASN A 210 -0.45 0.81 -28.12
C ASN A 210 0.21 1.05 -26.74
N CYS A 211 0.91 2.18 -26.57
CA CYS A 211 1.63 2.48 -25.31
C CYS A 211 0.75 2.45 -24.05
N ALA A 212 -0.51 2.90 -24.15
CA ALA A 212 -1.44 2.90 -23.01
C ALA A 212 -1.94 1.48 -22.68
N GLU A 213 -2.19 0.67 -23.71
CA GLU A 213 -2.54 -0.75 -23.59
C GLU A 213 -1.37 -1.55 -22.98
N LEU A 214 -0.14 -1.28 -23.42
CA LEU A 214 1.07 -1.90 -22.90
C LEU A 214 1.33 -1.54 -21.44
N ASP A 215 1.21 -0.27 -21.06
CA ASP A 215 1.38 0.14 -19.66
C ASP A 215 0.36 -0.54 -18.75
N LEU A 216 -0.91 -0.58 -19.18
CA LEU A 216 -1.99 -1.23 -18.43
C LEU A 216 -1.70 -2.72 -18.17
N ILE A 217 -1.44 -3.48 -19.25
CA ILE A 217 -1.26 -4.92 -19.16
C ILE A 217 0.06 -5.27 -18.46
N THR A 218 1.13 -4.51 -18.70
CA THR A 218 2.42 -4.74 -18.02
C THR A 218 2.32 -4.48 -16.53
N ARG A 219 1.58 -3.43 -16.10
CA ARG A 219 1.31 -3.20 -14.68
C ARG A 219 0.54 -4.36 -14.04
N MET A 220 -0.48 -4.87 -14.72
CA MET A 220 -1.26 -6.02 -14.26
C MET A 220 -0.38 -7.26 -14.08
N VAL A 221 0.46 -7.57 -15.07
CA VAL A 221 1.38 -8.73 -15.02
C VAL A 221 2.41 -8.55 -13.91
N ARG A 222 3.02 -7.36 -13.78
CA ARG A 222 3.99 -7.07 -12.72
C ARG A 222 3.40 -7.23 -11.32
N GLU A 223 2.17 -6.76 -11.09
CA GLU A 223 1.49 -6.96 -9.81
C GLU A 223 1.22 -8.45 -9.54
N ALA A 224 0.77 -9.19 -10.54
CA ALA A 224 0.58 -10.63 -10.42
C ALA A 224 1.87 -11.38 -10.08
N ASP A 225 2.98 -11.03 -10.73
CA ASP A 225 4.29 -11.65 -10.51
C ASP A 225 4.85 -11.31 -9.12
N LEU A 226 4.68 -10.07 -8.64
CA LEU A 226 5.05 -9.67 -7.28
C LEU A 226 4.25 -10.45 -6.22
N LEU A 227 2.93 -10.56 -6.40
CA LEU A 227 2.07 -11.33 -5.50
C LEU A 227 2.45 -12.81 -5.49
N SER A 228 2.74 -13.39 -6.66
CA SER A 228 3.20 -14.77 -6.78
C SER A 228 4.57 -14.96 -6.12
N GLY A 229 5.48 -13.99 -6.27
CA GLY A 229 6.81 -13.98 -5.66
C GLY A 229 6.79 -13.90 -4.12
N ALA A 230 5.78 -13.23 -3.55
CA ALA A 230 5.62 -13.10 -2.09
C ALA A 230 5.03 -14.34 -1.41
N GLN A 231 4.45 -15.29 -2.17
CA GLN A 231 3.90 -16.52 -1.60
C GLN A 231 5.00 -17.45 -1.09
N THR A 232 4.83 -17.94 0.14
CA THR A 232 5.75 -18.92 0.74
C THR A 232 5.59 -20.30 0.10
N SER A 233 6.70 -20.91 -0.31
CA SER A 233 6.76 -22.27 -0.87
C SER A 233 6.52 -23.38 0.14
N GLU A 234 6.63 -23.07 1.44
CA GLU A 234 6.38 -24.01 2.53
C GLU A 234 5.27 -23.46 3.42
N THR A 235 4.25 -24.27 3.65
CA THR A 235 3.20 -23.97 4.63
C THR A 235 3.16 -25.08 5.67
N VAL A 236 3.24 -24.70 6.94
CA VAL A 236 3.08 -25.64 8.06
C VAL A 236 1.59 -25.80 8.30
N GLY A 237 1.07 -27.02 8.17
CA GLY A 237 -0.34 -27.30 8.35
C GLY A 237 -0.68 -27.49 9.82
N ASP A 238 -1.69 -26.78 10.32
CA ASP A 238 -2.26 -27.10 11.63
C ASP A 238 -3.21 -28.31 11.48
N PHE A 239 -2.96 -29.37 12.25
CA PHE A 239 -3.76 -30.60 12.25
C PHE A 239 -4.06 -31.08 13.67
N SER A 240 -5.14 -31.84 13.80
CA SER A 240 -5.63 -32.40 15.07
C SER A 240 -5.25 -33.88 15.20
N SER A 241 -5.19 -34.63 14.10
CA SER A 241 -4.67 -36.00 14.06
C SER A 241 -4.17 -36.37 12.66
N ALA A 242 -3.25 -37.32 12.59
CA ALA A 242 -2.74 -37.90 11.36
C ALA A 242 -2.53 -39.40 11.59
N VAL A 243 -3.39 -40.24 11.00
CA VAL A 243 -3.40 -41.69 11.27
C VAL A 243 -3.28 -42.47 9.97
N VAL A 244 -2.39 -43.46 9.94
CA VAL A 244 -2.27 -44.40 8.82
C VAL A 244 -3.46 -45.38 8.85
N ASP A 245 -4.20 -45.49 7.76
CA ASP A 245 -5.28 -46.46 7.61
C ASP A 245 -4.77 -47.84 7.16
N LYS A 246 -5.68 -48.84 7.14
CA LYS A 246 -5.35 -50.23 6.77
C LYS A 246 -4.82 -50.38 5.34
N SER A 247 -5.01 -49.37 4.48
CA SER A 247 -4.55 -49.36 3.08
C SER A 247 -3.22 -48.63 2.89
N GLY A 248 -2.58 -48.16 3.98
CA GLY A 248 -1.31 -47.44 3.94
C GLY A 248 -1.45 -45.94 3.63
N HIS A 249 -2.68 -45.41 3.53
CA HIS A 249 -2.93 -43.98 3.36
C HIS A 249 -2.96 -43.26 4.71
N VAL A 250 -2.46 -42.03 4.77
CA VAL A 250 -2.58 -41.19 5.97
C VAL A 250 -3.86 -40.38 5.90
N LYS A 251 -4.75 -40.57 6.87
CA LYS A 251 -5.89 -39.69 7.11
C LYS A 251 -5.46 -38.56 8.03
N LEU A 252 -5.28 -37.39 7.45
CA LEU A 252 -4.96 -36.16 8.14
C LEU A 252 -6.25 -35.40 8.45
N LEU A 253 -6.56 -35.19 9.73
CA LEU A 253 -7.65 -34.34 10.17
C LEU A 253 -7.11 -32.95 10.51
N ASN A 254 -7.37 -31.98 9.65
CA ASN A 254 -6.94 -30.60 9.84
C ASN A 254 -7.67 -29.95 11.04
N SER A 255 -6.96 -29.14 11.83
CA SER A 255 -7.56 -28.43 12.97
C SER A 255 -8.51 -27.32 12.49
N ARG A 256 -8.28 -26.81 11.26
CA ARG A 256 -9.10 -25.80 10.60
C ARG A 256 -9.34 -26.19 9.15
N TYR A 257 -10.51 -25.86 8.62
CA TYR A 257 -10.80 -26.11 7.21
C TYR A 257 -9.87 -25.33 6.26
N LYS A 258 -9.49 -24.10 6.61
CA LYS A 258 -8.55 -23.28 5.81
C LYS A 258 -7.14 -23.88 5.69
N THR A 259 -6.75 -24.78 6.59
CA THR A 259 -5.44 -25.48 6.51
C THR A 259 -5.54 -26.79 5.74
N ARG A 260 -6.72 -27.14 5.20
CA ARG A 260 -6.94 -28.35 4.40
C ARG A 260 -6.07 -28.35 3.16
N ILE A 261 -5.41 -29.48 2.93
CA ILE A 261 -4.54 -29.67 1.79
C ILE A 261 -5.39 -30.17 0.62
N ARG A 262 -5.35 -29.45 -0.51
CA ARG A 262 -6.04 -29.88 -1.74
C ARG A 262 -5.15 -30.85 -2.50
N LYS A 263 -5.78 -31.73 -3.29
CA LYS A 263 -5.06 -32.46 -4.34
C LYS A 263 -4.43 -31.43 -5.27
N SER A 264 -3.13 -31.57 -5.48
CA SER A 264 -2.32 -30.71 -6.33
C SER A 264 -1.20 -31.55 -6.90
N GLU A 265 -0.98 -31.46 -8.20
CA GLU A 265 0.23 -32.04 -8.82
C GLU A 265 1.47 -31.17 -8.55
N HIS A 266 1.25 -29.94 -8.05
CA HIS A 266 2.26 -28.91 -7.78
C HIS A 266 2.63 -28.78 -6.30
N ALA A 267 2.11 -29.65 -5.42
CA ALA A 267 2.48 -29.68 -4.01
C ALA A 267 2.79 -31.09 -3.50
N LYS A 268 3.83 -31.21 -2.67
CA LYS A 268 4.18 -32.41 -1.90
C LYS A 268 3.85 -32.20 -0.43
N ILE A 269 3.47 -33.28 0.25
CA ILE A 269 3.18 -33.27 1.67
C ILE A 269 4.30 -34.01 2.39
N ILE A 270 4.94 -33.32 3.33
CA ILE A 270 5.98 -33.85 4.19
C ILE A 270 5.37 -34.08 5.57
N LEU A 271 5.34 -35.33 6.00
CA LEU A 271 4.91 -35.74 7.33
C LEU A 271 6.14 -36.13 8.15
N THR A 272 6.33 -35.52 9.30
CA THR A 272 7.42 -35.87 10.22
C THR A 272 6.85 -36.74 11.34
N ASP A 273 7.40 -37.94 11.51
CA ASP A 273 7.01 -38.84 12.59
C ASP A 273 7.64 -38.46 13.94
N SER A 274 7.24 -39.12 15.02
CA SER A 274 7.77 -38.89 16.37
C SER A 274 9.26 -39.20 16.56
N SER A 275 9.88 -39.89 15.60
CA SER A 275 11.34 -40.10 15.59
C SER A 275 12.09 -38.97 14.87
N GLY A 276 11.36 -37.99 14.31
CA GLY A 276 11.91 -36.93 13.47
C GLY A 276 12.13 -37.33 12.02
N LYS A 277 11.74 -38.54 11.60
CA LYS A 277 11.90 -39.01 10.22
C LYS A 277 10.80 -38.43 9.33
N GLU A 278 11.20 -37.98 8.14
CA GLU A 278 10.29 -37.39 7.15
C GLU A 278 9.78 -38.46 6.17
N HIS A 279 8.48 -38.40 5.92
CA HIS A 279 7.75 -39.25 4.98
C HIS A 279 7.03 -38.37 3.97
N TRP A 280 7.10 -38.75 2.70
CA TRP A 280 6.58 -37.94 1.62
C TRP A 280 5.31 -38.56 1.05
N GLY A 281 4.34 -37.71 0.73
CA GLY A 281 3.12 -38.14 0.08
C GLY A 281 2.44 -37.06 -0.76
N LYS A 282 1.41 -37.48 -1.49
CA LYS A 282 0.51 -36.62 -2.27
C LYS A 282 -0.89 -36.66 -1.67
N ALA A 283 -1.62 -35.55 -1.71
CA ALA A 283 -3.04 -35.56 -1.39
C ALA A 283 -3.80 -36.36 -2.47
N ALA A 284 -4.37 -37.50 -2.09
CA ALA A 284 -5.16 -38.36 -2.97
C ALA A 284 -6.62 -37.92 -3.03
N ALA A 285 -7.20 -37.56 -1.87
CA ALA A 285 -8.57 -37.08 -1.74
C ALA A 285 -8.70 -36.13 -0.55
N ALA A 286 -9.72 -35.27 -0.58
CA ALA A 286 -10.08 -34.44 0.57
C ALA A 286 -11.60 -34.40 0.71
N LYS A 287 -12.11 -34.65 1.93
CA LYS A 287 -13.54 -34.57 2.27
C LYS A 287 -13.68 -33.95 3.65
N GLY A 288 -14.43 -32.85 3.76
CA GLY A 288 -14.53 -32.09 5.01
C GLY A 288 -13.16 -31.55 5.45
N LYS A 289 -12.86 -31.62 6.75
CA LYS A 289 -11.52 -31.37 7.34
C LYS A 289 -10.51 -32.52 7.17
N THR A 290 -10.90 -33.62 6.53
CA THR A 290 -10.01 -34.78 6.36
C THR A 290 -9.35 -34.76 4.99
N THR A 291 -8.03 -34.87 4.97
CA THR A 291 -7.22 -35.08 3.77
C THR A 291 -6.66 -36.50 3.80
N THR A 292 -6.91 -37.28 2.74
CA THR A 292 -6.27 -38.57 2.51
C THR A 292 -4.98 -38.36 1.75
N ILE A 293 -3.87 -38.77 2.33
CA ILE A 293 -2.52 -38.64 1.78
C ILE A 293 -2.00 -40.02 1.39
N GLN A 294 -1.58 -40.17 0.15
CA GLN A 294 -0.90 -41.36 -0.33
C GLN A 294 0.60 -41.17 -0.18
N LEU A 295 1.24 -42.00 0.63
CA LEU A 295 2.69 -41.97 0.84
C LEU A 295 3.42 -42.65 -0.31
N GLN A 296 4.61 -42.17 -0.62
CA GLN A 296 5.46 -42.72 -1.67
C GLN A 296 6.05 -44.09 -1.29
N ALA A 297 6.23 -44.35 0.00
CA ALA A 297 6.60 -45.64 0.55
C ALA A 297 5.61 -46.00 1.67
N SER A 298 5.09 -47.23 1.67
CA SER A 298 4.18 -47.72 2.71
C SER A 298 4.91 -47.75 4.05
N PRO A 299 4.49 -46.96 5.05
CA PRO A 299 5.08 -47.04 6.37
C PRO A 299 4.71 -48.36 7.06
N ALA A 300 5.58 -48.85 7.95
CA ALA A 300 5.19 -49.89 8.89
C ALA A 300 3.97 -49.41 9.71
N GLY A 301 2.98 -50.28 9.92
CA GLY A 301 1.73 -49.91 10.60
C GLY A 301 1.97 -49.27 11.96
N GLY A 302 1.25 -48.19 12.28
CA GLY A 302 1.27 -47.55 13.60
C GLY A 302 2.06 -46.24 13.75
N LEU A 303 2.59 -45.65 12.66
CA LEU A 303 3.27 -44.35 12.74
C LEU A 303 2.32 -43.21 13.16
N LYS A 304 2.77 -42.42 14.15
CA LYS A 304 2.16 -41.15 14.54
C LYS A 304 3.00 -40.00 13.98
N PHE A 305 2.33 -39.01 13.40
CA PHE A 305 2.98 -37.82 12.84
C PHE A 305 2.80 -36.61 13.76
N GLU A 306 3.89 -35.91 14.03
CA GLU A 306 3.95 -34.72 14.90
C GLU A 306 3.93 -33.41 14.11
N LYS A 307 4.38 -33.45 12.86
CA LYS A 307 4.42 -32.26 12.00
C LYS A 307 3.95 -32.59 10.59
N VAL A 308 3.14 -31.70 10.02
CA VAL A 308 2.75 -31.75 8.61
C VAL A 308 3.15 -30.44 7.94
N ARG A 309 3.83 -30.57 6.80
CA ARG A 309 4.21 -29.45 5.95
C ARG A 309 3.78 -29.72 4.53
N VAL A 310 3.29 -28.69 3.88
CA VAL A 310 3.05 -28.70 2.44
C VAL A 310 4.16 -27.89 1.80
N TYR A 311 4.86 -28.53 0.88
CA TYR A 311 5.95 -27.95 0.13
C TYR A 311 5.54 -27.83 -1.34
N GLY A 312 5.84 -26.71 -1.99
CA GLY A 312 5.41 -26.37 -3.34
C GLY A 312 4.24 -25.39 -3.37
N ARG A 313 4.06 -24.73 -4.52
CA ARG A 313 2.99 -23.75 -4.74
C ARG A 313 1.65 -24.40 -5.10
N GLN A 314 0.56 -23.74 -4.73
CA GLN A 314 -0.77 -24.13 -5.18
C GLN A 314 -0.92 -23.89 -6.69
N GLU A 315 -1.76 -24.69 -7.33
CA GLU A 315 -2.17 -24.44 -8.71
C GLU A 315 -2.81 -23.06 -8.86
N ALA A 316 -2.56 -22.42 -10.00
CA ALA A 316 -3.17 -21.16 -10.35
C ALA A 316 -4.71 -21.27 -10.30
N LEU A 317 -5.33 -20.30 -9.64
CA LEU A 317 -6.78 -20.20 -9.55
C LEU A 317 -7.40 -19.89 -10.92
N ASN A 318 -8.69 -20.20 -11.10
CA ASN A 318 -9.38 -20.00 -12.39
C ASN A 318 -9.31 -18.55 -12.89
N HIS A 319 -9.32 -17.56 -11.99
CA HIS A 319 -9.21 -16.15 -12.39
C HIS A 319 -7.78 -15.79 -12.83
N GLU A 320 -6.74 -16.39 -12.23
CA GLU A 320 -5.34 -16.21 -12.66
C GLU A 320 -5.11 -16.84 -14.03
N LYS A 321 -5.65 -18.04 -14.25
CA LYS A 321 -5.66 -18.71 -15.57
C LYS A 321 -6.38 -17.85 -16.62
N ALA A 322 -7.53 -17.26 -16.27
CA ALA A 322 -8.29 -16.39 -17.18
C ALA A 322 -7.53 -15.08 -17.52
N ARG A 323 -6.84 -14.49 -16.54
CA ARG A 323 -5.97 -13.32 -16.74
C ARG A 323 -4.82 -13.65 -17.69
N ASP A 324 -4.09 -14.72 -17.42
CA ASP A 324 -2.93 -15.12 -18.22
C ASP A 324 -3.38 -15.48 -19.67
N ALA A 325 -4.55 -16.11 -19.83
CA ALA A 325 -5.16 -16.33 -21.13
C ALA A 325 -5.54 -15.03 -21.87
N LEU A 326 -6.07 -14.02 -21.17
CA LEU A 326 -6.35 -12.71 -21.75
C LEU A 326 -5.07 -12.05 -22.28
N VAL A 327 -3.99 -12.07 -21.49
CA VAL A 327 -2.68 -11.51 -21.90
C VAL A 327 -2.18 -12.16 -23.19
N ILE A 328 -2.22 -13.49 -23.27
CA ILE A 328 -1.81 -14.21 -24.49
C ILE A 328 -2.67 -13.80 -25.67
N ARG A 329 -4.01 -13.75 -25.52
CA ARG A 329 -4.94 -13.38 -26.62
C ARG A 329 -4.75 -11.95 -27.11
N LEU A 330 -4.38 -11.03 -26.22
CA LEU A 330 -4.05 -9.64 -26.60
C LEU A 330 -2.75 -9.58 -27.41
N LEU A 331 -1.70 -10.26 -26.93
CA LEU A 331 -0.40 -10.29 -27.60
C LEU A 331 -0.37 -11.13 -28.88
N THR A 332 -1.38 -11.98 -29.10
CA THR A 332 -1.52 -12.76 -30.33
C THR A 332 -2.52 -12.16 -31.32
N ARG A 333 -3.09 -11.00 -30.99
CA ARG A 333 -4.12 -10.26 -31.77
C ARG A 333 -5.48 -10.97 -31.90
N ASP A 334 -5.72 -12.03 -31.14
CA ASP A 334 -7.04 -12.68 -31.05
C ASP A 334 -8.11 -11.79 -30.42
N LYS A 335 -7.66 -10.83 -29.60
CA LYS A 335 -8.52 -9.91 -28.83
C LYS A 335 -7.95 -8.51 -28.81
N THR A 336 -8.83 -7.54 -28.61
CA THR A 336 -8.48 -6.15 -28.32
C THR A 336 -9.26 -5.63 -27.12
N LEU A 337 -8.62 -4.79 -26.31
CA LEU A 337 -9.28 -4.10 -25.19
C LEU A 337 -10.29 -3.05 -25.67
N ARG A 338 -10.21 -2.64 -26.94
CA ARG A 338 -11.05 -1.59 -27.54
C ARG A 338 -12.50 -2.02 -27.76
N ASP A 339 -12.74 -3.32 -27.83
CA ASP A 339 -14.08 -3.87 -28.05
C ASP A 339 -14.92 -3.85 -26.77
N ALA A 340 -14.28 -3.80 -25.59
CA ALA A 340 -14.96 -3.84 -24.30
C ALA A 340 -15.29 -2.42 -23.79
N PRO A 341 -16.58 -2.00 -23.79
CA PRO A 341 -16.96 -0.63 -23.44
C PRO A 341 -16.59 -0.24 -22.01
N PHE A 342 -16.71 -1.18 -21.06
CA PHE A 342 -16.35 -0.95 -19.66
C PHE A 342 -14.85 -0.81 -19.44
N ILE A 343 -14.03 -1.55 -20.20
CA ILE A 343 -12.57 -1.39 -20.13
C ILE A 343 -12.18 0.01 -20.62
N ARG A 344 -12.79 0.46 -21.72
CA ARG A 344 -12.59 1.83 -22.24
C ARG A 344 -13.04 2.89 -21.24
N ALA A 345 -14.24 2.75 -20.71
CA ALA A 345 -14.80 3.73 -19.77
C ALA A 345 -13.94 3.91 -18.50
N LEU A 346 -13.35 2.83 -18.00
CA LEU A 346 -12.63 2.82 -16.72
C LEU A 346 -11.12 3.05 -16.84
N TRP A 347 -10.46 2.51 -17.85
CA TRP A 347 -8.99 2.62 -18.00
C TRP A 347 -8.56 3.56 -19.12
N PHE A 348 -9.43 3.80 -20.11
CA PHE A 348 -9.12 4.65 -21.27
C PHE A 348 -10.20 5.71 -21.51
N PRO A 349 -10.55 6.55 -20.52
CA PRO A 349 -11.70 7.46 -20.62
C PRO A 349 -11.57 8.49 -21.75
N LYS A 350 -10.34 8.76 -22.22
CA LYS A 350 -10.07 9.60 -23.40
C LYS A 350 -10.55 8.95 -24.71
N TRP A 351 -10.70 7.63 -24.77
CA TRP A 351 -11.24 6.92 -25.92
C TRP A 351 -12.76 7.05 -25.90
N LYS A 352 -13.28 8.19 -26.39
CA LYS A 352 -14.72 8.53 -26.45
C LYS A 352 -15.58 7.27 -26.56
N PRO A 353 -16.43 6.93 -25.59
CA PRO A 353 -17.18 5.66 -25.62
C PRO A 353 -18.15 5.68 -26.79
N THR A 354 -17.89 4.86 -27.82
CA THR A 354 -18.71 4.81 -29.05
C THR A 354 -19.90 3.86 -28.93
N PHE A 355 -20.04 3.11 -27.83
CA PHE A 355 -20.90 1.92 -27.78
C PHE A 355 -21.93 1.86 -26.65
N PHE A 356 -22.11 2.90 -25.82
CA PHE A 356 -23.26 2.93 -24.89
C PHE A 356 -24.59 3.28 -25.60
N VAL A 357 -24.74 2.95 -26.88
CA VAL A 357 -25.90 3.30 -27.73
C VAL A 357 -26.99 2.21 -27.73
N ARG A 358 -26.99 1.26 -26.78
CA ARG A 358 -28.19 0.44 -26.52
C ARG A 358 -29.04 1.09 -25.44
N GLY A 359 -29.77 2.13 -25.86
CA GLY A 359 -30.51 3.07 -25.01
C GLY A 359 -31.85 2.61 -24.44
N ASP A 360 -32.04 1.35 -24.01
CA ASP A 360 -33.31 0.87 -23.42
C ASP A 360 -33.14 0.01 -22.14
N GLY A 361 -31.94 -0.03 -21.55
CA GLY A 361 -31.60 -0.93 -20.44
C GLY A 361 -32.01 -0.47 -19.04
N GLY A 362 -32.41 0.80 -18.89
CA GLY A 362 -32.85 1.38 -17.62
C GLY A 362 -34.32 1.08 -17.31
N VAL A 363 -34.68 1.10 -16.04
CA VAL A 363 -36.07 1.19 -15.60
C VAL A 363 -36.42 2.66 -15.51
N ASP A 364 -37.61 3.02 -16.00
CA ASP A 364 -38.15 4.38 -15.89
C ASP A 364 -38.15 4.87 -14.43
N GLU A 365 -37.77 6.13 -14.23
CA GLU A 365 -37.56 6.68 -12.88
C GLU A 365 -38.85 6.72 -12.07
N ASP A 366 -40.01 6.99 -12.70
CA ASP A 366 -41.30 7.02 -12.02
C ASP A 366 -41.73 5.61 -11.60
N GLN A 367 -41.57 4.63 -12.49
CA GLN A 367 -41.83 3.21 -12.17
C GLN A 367 -40.95 2.71 -11.02
N ALA A 368 -39.64 2.99 -11.09
CA ALA A 368 -38.71 2.64 -10.01
C ALA A 368 -39.10 3.35 -8.70
N THR A 369 -39.46 4.63 -8.76
CA THR A 369 -39.88 5.43 -7.62
C THR A 369 -41.11 4.83 -6.94
N VAL A 370 -42.09 4.34 -7.70
CA VAL A 370 -43.30 3.67 -7.15
C VAL A 370 -42.90 2.41 -6.38
N ILE A 371 -42.11 1.52 -6.97
CA ILE A 371 -41.64 0.27 -6.32
C ILE A 371 -40.86 0.58 -5.04
N LEU A 372 -40.05 1.64 -5.06
CA LEU A 372 -39.19 2.03 -3.95
C LEU A 372 -39.94 2.74 -2.81
N ARG A 373 -41.21 3.17 -2.99
CA ARG A 373 -42.01 3.76 -1.89
C ARG A 373 -42.19 2.79 -0.73
N ASP A 374 -42.31 1.50 -1.02
CA ASP A 374 -42.48 0.45 -0.01
C ASP A 374 -41.16 0.04 0.66
N VAL A 375 -40.03 0.54 0.16
CA VAL A 375 -38.70 0.28 0.72
C VAL A 375 -38.26 1.51 1.52
N ARG A 376 -38.05 1.35 2.83
CA ARG A 376 -37.56 2.42 3.71
C ARG A 376 -36.10 2.74 3.41
N LEU A 377 -35.87 3.67 2.47
CA LEU A 377 -34.55 4.21 2.11
C LEU A 377 -34.42 5.67 2.55
N ASN A 378 -33.23 6.07 2.99
CA ASN A 378 -32.90 7.50 3.13
C ASN A 378 -32.59 8.13 1.76
N GLN A 379 -32.43 9.47 1.74
CA GLN A 379 -32.20 10.20 0.49
C GLN A 379 -30.96 9.73 -0.27
N SER A 380 -29.82 9.53 0.42
CA SER A 380 -28.57 9.10 -0.23
C SER A 380 -28.69 7.70 -0.85
N GLN A 381 -29.35 6.77 -0.16
CA GLN A 381 -29.62 5.42 -0.65
C GLN A 381 -30.60 5.44 -1.82
N ARG A 382 -31.64 6.28 -1.77
CA ARG A 382 -32.63 6.42 -2.83
C ARG A 382 -32.00 6.97 -4.11
N SER A 383 -31.22 8.04 -4.02
CA SER A 383 -30.50 8.61 -5.18
C SER A 383 -29.54 7.59 -5.81
N ALA A 384 -28.80 6.83 -4.98
CA ALA A 384 -27.94 5.76 -5.48
C ALA A 384 -28.74 4.66 -6.19
N THR A 385 -29.85 4.21 -5.59
CA THR A 385 -30.74 3.16 -6.15
C THR A 385 -31.34 3.59 -7.50
N LEU A 386 -31.81 4.85 -7.61
CA LEU A 386 -32.38 5.36 -8.85
C LEU A 386 -31.33 5.41 -9.98
N SER A 387 -30.11 5.85 -9.70
CA SER A 387 -29.02 5.80 -10.69
C SER A 387 -28.58 4.37 -11.01
N MET A 388 -28.64 3.46 -10.04
CA MET A 388 -28.39 2.04 -10.30
C MET A 388 -29.41 1.48 -11.28
N VAL A 389 -30.69 1.81 -11.19
CA VAL A 389 -31.70 1.24 -12.09
C VAL A 389 -31.89 2.04 -13.39
N SER A 390 -31.30 3.24 -13.50
CA SER A 390 -31.37 4.10 -14.70
C SER A 390 -30.58 3.55 -15.90
N ALA A 391 -30.40 4.37 -16.94
CA ALA A 391 -29.50 4.06 -18.07
C ALA A 391 -28.00 4.31 -17.78
N ASP A 392 -27.61 4.82 -16.61
CA ASP A 392 -26.21 5.15 -16.29
C ASP A 392 -25.33 3.88 -16.32
N PRO A 393 -24.34 3.73 -17.24
CA PRO A 393 -23.67 2.43 -17.43
C PRO A 393 -22.79 2.02 -16.25
N VAL A 394 -22.16 2.99 -15.58
CA VAL A 394 -21.30 2.74 -14.41
C VAL A 394 -21.72 3.59 -13.23
N VAL A 395 -22.03 2.92 -12.12
CA VAL A 395 -22.38 3.55 -10.84
C VAL A 395 -21.41 3.08 -9.77
N ILE A 396 -20.85 4.01 -9.00
CA ILE A 396 -19.94 3.72 -7.89
C ILE A 396 -20.58 4.24 -6.60
N VAL A 397 -20.75 3.37 -5.62
CA VAL A 397 -21.34 3.71 -4.32
C VAL A 397 -20.29 3.52 -3.23
N HIS A 398 -19.83 4.64 -2.67
CA HIS A 398 -19.07 4.66 -1.43
C HIS A 398 -20.03 4.50 -0.25
N GLY A 399 -20.01 3.32 0.36
CA GLY A 399 -20.85 3.01 1.52
C GLY A 399 -20.02 2.76 2.78
N PRO A 400 -19.82 3.78 3.63
CA PRO A 400 -19.22 3.64 4.96
C PRO A 400 -19.90 2.56 5.84
N PRO A 401 -19.30 2.14 6.97
CA PRO A 401 -19.86 1.14 7.86
C PRO A 401 -21.27 1.52 8.34
N GLY A 402 -22.19 0.55 8.32
CA GLY A 402 -23.54 0.73 8.84
C GLY A 402 -24.48 1.59 7.97
N THR A 403 -24.08 2.00 6.76
CA THR A 403 -24.87 2.88 5.88
C THR A 403 -25.94 2.18 5.04
N GLY A 404 -26.11 0.86 5.19
CA GLY A 404 -27.13 0.11 4.45
C GLY A 404 -26.77 -0.19 2.98
N LYS A 405 -25.49 -0.49 2.69
CA LYS A 405 -25.05 -0.97 1.35
C LYS A 405 -25.92 -2.13 0.84
N THR A 406 -26.06 -3.18 1.64
CA THR A 406 -26.85 -4.38 1.29
C THR A 406 -28.32 -4.06 1.08
N THR A 407 -28.88 -3.11 1.83
CA THR A 407 -30.26 -2.62 1.66
C THR A 407 -30.42 -1.88 0.32
N THR A 408 -29.44 -1.06 -0.06
CA THR A 408 -29.42 -0.35 -1.35
C THR A 408 -29.31 -1.33 -2.53
N ILE A 409 -28.45 -2.34 -2.40
CA ILE A 409 -28.34 -3.45 -3.36
C ILE A 409 -29.67 -4.19 -3.48
N ALA A 410 -30.29 -4.56 -2.36
CA ALA A 410 -31.55 -5.29 -2.36
C ALA A 410 -32.72 -4.48 -2.95
N ALA A 411 -32.77 -3.17 -2.70
CA ALA A 411 -33.76 -2.28 -3.29
C ALA A 411 -33.64 -2.22 -4.82
N SER A 412 -32.41 -2.10 -5.33
CA SER A 412 -32.14 -2.10 -6.78
C SER A 412 -32.49 -3.46 -7.42
N ALA A 413 -32.09 -4.54 -6.76
CA ALA A 413 -32.41 -5.90 -7.19
C ALA A 413 -33.92 -6.17 -7.21
N LYS A 414 -34.69 -5.60 -6.26
CA LYS A 414 -36.15 -5.69 -6.25
C LYS A 414 -36.78 -5.04 -7.48
N VAL A 415 -36.32 -3.84 -7.85
CA VAL A 415 -36.78 -3.16 -9.06
C VAL A 415 -36.51 -4.05 -10.29
N TRP A 416 -35.28 -4.51 -10.47
CA TRP A 416 -34.95 -5.37 -11.62
C TRP A 416 -35.68 -6.71 -11.62
N HIS A 417 -35.88 -7.32 -10.46
CA HIS A 417 -36.65 -8.56 -10.31
C HIS A 417 -38.09 -8.40 -10.80
N LEU A 418 -38.77 -7.34 -10.37
CA LEU A 418 -40.16 -7.05 -10.80
C LEU A 418 -40.25 -6.75 -12.31
N HIS A 419 -39.20 -6.17 -12.88
CA HIS A 419 -39.10 -5.93 -14.33
C HIS A 419 -38.47 -7.10 -15.12
N ARG A 420 -38.23 -8.26 -14.48
CA ARG A 420 -37.61 -9.46 -15.09
C ARG A 420 -36.28 -9.18 -15.79
N ARG A 421 -35.49 -8.25 -15.27
CA ARG A 421 -34.16 -7.90 -15.80
C ARG A 421 -33.10 -8.80 -15.16
N PRO A 422 -32.25 -9.50 -15.95
CA PRO A 422 -31.15 -10.30 -15.45
C PRO A 422 -30.11 -9.48 -14.67
N VAL A 423 -29.76 -9.94 -13.47
CA VAL A 423 -28.80 -9.28 -12.57
C VAL A 423 -27.90 -10.32 -11.91
N TRP A 424 -26.60 -10.08 -11.99
CA TRP A 424 -25.58 -10.81 -11.26
C TRP A 424 -25.02 -9.96 -10.13
N ILE A 425 -25.03 -10.48 -8.91
CA ILE A 425 -24.52 -9.80 -7.73
C ILE A 425 -23.36 -10.61 -7.16
N VAL A 426 -22.18 -9.99 -7.14
CA VAL A 426 -20.96 -10.64 -6.68
C VAL A 426 -20.28 -9.87 -5.58
N ALA A 427 -19.49 -10.57 -4.78
CA ALA A 427 -18.58 -9.98 -3.81
C ALA A 427 -17.29 -10.79 -3.71
N HIS A 428 -16.27 -10.22 -3.08
CA HIS A 428 -14.98 -10.89 -2.88
C HIS A 428 -15.09 -12.12 -1.94
N SER A 429 -15.94 -12.05 -0.91
CA SER A 429 -16.07 -13.11 0.11
C SER A 429 -17.46 -13.73 0.13
N ASN A 430 -17.54 -15.02 0.47
CA ASN A 430 -18.82 -15.71 0.62
C ASN A 430 -19.71 -15.10 1.74
N VAL A 431 -19.11 -14.58 2.81
CA VAL A 431 -19.85 -13.91 3.89
C VAL A 431 -20.57 -12.66 3.36
N ALA A 432 -19.91 -11.86 2.53
CA ALA A 432 -20.54 -10.69 1.91
C ALA A 432 -21.70 -11.11 0.99
N VAL A 433 -21.49 -12.10 0.12
CA VAL A 433 -22.55 -12.63 -0.76
C VAL A 433 -23.75 -13.16 0.03
N LYS A 434 -23.50 -13.91 1.10
CA LYS A 434 -24.54 -14.43 2.01
C LYS A 434 -25.31 -13.29 2.67
N ASN A 435 -24.64 -12.25 3.17
CA ASN A 435 -25.31 -11.10 3.78
C ASN A 435 -26.22 -10.37 2.79
N ILE A 436 -25.81 -10.26 1.53
CA ILE A 436 -26.67 -9.73 0.46
C ILE A 436 -27.86 -10.68 0.23
N ALA A 437 -27.64 -12.00 0.12
CA ALA A 437 -28.71 -12.99 -0.06
C ALA A 437 -29.78 -12.92 1.05
N VAL A 438 -29.36 -12.78 2.31
CA VAL A 438 -30.28 -12.59 3.44
C VAL A 438 -31.04 -11.26 3.33
N SER A 439 -30.40 -10.20 2.82
CA SER A 439 -31.08 -8.93 2.56
C SER A 439 -32.11 -9.06 1.44
N LEU A 440 -31.79 -9.75 0.35
CA LEU A 440 -32.73 -10.02 -0.75
C LEU A 440 -33.94 -10.82 -0.29
N TYR A 441 -33.73 -11.85 0.53
CA TYR A 441 -34.80 -12.64 1.12
C TYR A 441 -35.75 -11.78 1.95
N LYS A 442 -35.24 -10.87 2.77
CA LYS A 442 -36.05 -9.93 3.58
C LYS A 442 -36.85 -8.93 2.75
N HIS A 443 -36.40 -8.63 1.54
CA HIS A 443 -37.04 -7.68 0.64
C HIS A 443 -37.93 -8.36 -0.42
N ASP A 444 -38.20 -9.65 -0.26
CA ASP A 444 -39.03 -10.46 -1.15
C ASP A 444 -38.53 -10.45 -2.60
N VAL A 445 -37.22 -10.66 -2.76
CA VAL A 445 -36.58 -10.83 -4.06
C VAL A 445 -36.27 -12.31 -4.26
N ASP A 446 -36.74 -12.91 -5.35
CA ASP A 446 -36.34 -14.27 -5.72
C ASP A 446 -34.94 -14.29 -6.36
N PHE A 447 -34.12 -15.26 -5.95
CA PHE A 447 -32.73 -15.36 -6.38
C PHE A 447 -32.22 -16.80 -6.32
N ARG A 448 -31.08 -17.05 -6.97
CA ARG A 448 -30.26 -18.25 -6.76
C ARG A 448 -28.84 -17.88 -6.34
N LEU A 449 -28.33 -18.55 -5.30
CA LEU A 449 -26.99 -18.39 -4.77
C LEU A 449 -26.12 -19.57 -5.20
N ILE A 450 -25.11 -19.30 -6.02
CA ILE A 450 -24.15 -20.30 -6.49
C ILE A 450 -22.92 -20.29 -5.59
N VAL A 451 -22.60 -21.45 -5.01
CA VAL A 451 -21.46 -21.63 -4.11
C VAL A 451 -20.55 -22.74 -4.63
N SER A 452 -19.23 -22.56 -4.52
CA SER A 452 -18.29 -23.64 -4.83
C SER A 452 -18.45 -24.81 -3.86
N LYS A 453 -18.42 -26.06 -4.37
CA LYS A 453 -18.43 -27.29 -3.58
C LYS A 453 -17.43 -27.23 -2.41
N ASP A 454 -16.22 -26.75 -2.68
CA ASP A 454 -15.14 -26.63 -1.71
C ASP A 454 -15.40 -25.60 -0.61
N PHE A 455 -16.40 -24.74 -0.73
CA PHE A 455 -16.74 -23.78 0.31
C PHE A 455 -17.99 -24.17 1.11
N HIS A 456 -18.85 -25.02 0.55
CA HIS A 456 -20.07 -25.47 1.21
C HIS A 456 -19.80 -26.36 2.45
N PHE A 457 -18.76 -27.19 2.44
CA PHE A 457 -18.54 -28.19 3.49
C PHE A 457 -18.11 -27.60 4.85
N GLU A 458 -18.83 -28.02 5.91
CA GLU A 458 -18.51 -28.01 7.35
C GLU A 458 -18.36 -26.67 8.09
N TRP A 459 -18.05 -25.55 7.43
CA TRP A 459 -17.81 -24.28 8.16
C TRP A 459 -19.04 -23.38 8.26
N HIS A 460 -20.03 -23.53 7.37
CA HIS A 460 -21.07 -22.52 7.18
C HIS A 460 -22.47 -23.05 6.80
N GLU A 461 -22.76 -24.35 6.91
CA GLU A 461 -24.11 -24.86 6.59
C GLU A 461 -25.19 -24.14 7.42
N HIS A 462 -24.93 -23.93 8.72
CA HIS A 462 -25.77 -23.11 9.60
C HIS A 462 -25.94 -21.66 9.11
N LEU A 463 -24.98 -21.11 8.35
CA LEU A 463 -25.11 -19.78 7.79
C LEU A 463 -26.17 -19.72 6.68
N TYR A 464 -26.49 -20.84 6.03
CA TYR A 464 -27.40 -20.89 4.89
C TYR A 464 -28.78 -21.45 5.23
N GLU A 465 -29.05 -21.87 6.47
CA GLU A 465 -30.34 -22.48 6.88
C GLU A 465 -31.57 -21.74 6.35
N LYS A 466 -31.57 -20.40 6.42
CA LYS A 466 -32.72 -19.56 5.99
C LYS A 466 -32.87 -19.43 4.46
N ILE A 467 -31.85 -19.79 3.70
CA ILE A 467 -31.78 -19.60 2.24
C ILE A 467 -31.35 -20.88 1.51
N ASN A 468 -31.41 -22.02 2.18
CA ASN A 468 -30.88 -23.29 1.68
C ASN A 468 -31.58 -23.73 0.40
N GLU A 469 -32.89 -23.50 0.29
CA GLU A 469 -33.69 -23.80 -0.90
C GLU A 469 -33.29 -23.00 -2.15
N ARG A 470 -32.57 -21.88 -1.96
CA ARG A 470 -32.09 -21.00 -3.03
C ARG A 470 -30.62 -21.20 -3.34
N LEU A 471 -29.95 -22.12 -2.65
CA LEU A 471 -28.52 -22.40 -2.80
C LEU A 471 -28.29 -23.53 -3.81
N ILE A 472 -27.34 -23.31 -4.72
CA ILE A 472 -26.91 -24.28 -5.73
C ILE A 472 -25.40 -24.46 -5.59
N ARG A 473 -24.93 -25.69 -5.43
CA ARG A 473 -23.50 -25.95 -5.36
C ARG A 473 -22.94 -26.14 -6.76
N SER A 474 -21.67 -25.81 -6.94
CA SER A 474 -21.01 -25.91 -8.25
C SER A 474 -21.00 -27.34 -8.82
N ASP A 475 -21.07 -28.37 -7.98
CA ASP A 475 -21.14 -29.78 -8.38
C ASP A 475 -22.57 -30.29 -8.62
N ASP A 476 -23.60 -29.48 -8.34
CA ASP A 476 -24.99 -29.82 -8.66
C ASP A 476 -25.34 -29.48 -10.12
N PHE A 477 -24.48 -28.68 -10.79
CA PHE A 477 -24.55 -28.47 -12.23
C PHE A 477 -24.13 -29.75 -12.94
N GLN A 478 -25.11 -30.42 -13.56
CA GLN A 478 -24.86 -31.53 -14.47
C GLN A 478 -24.57 -31.00 -15.87
N GLU A 479 -23.94 -31.81 -16.72
CA GLU A 479 -23.70 -31.47 -18.12
C GLU A 479 -25.00 -31.38 -18.95
N ASP A 480 -26.16 -31.80 -18.42
CA ASP A 480 -27.47 -31.62 -19.07
C ASP A 480 -28.04 -30.21 -18.83
N PRO A 481 -28.15 -29.35 -19.87
CA PRO A 481 -28.69 -27.99 -19.75
C PRO A 481 -30.14 -27.93 -19.24
N ARG A 482 -30.92 -29.00 -19.43
CA ARG A 482 -32.31 -29.08 -18.93
C ARG A 482 -32.37 -29.09 -17.41
N HIS A 483 -31.32 -29.58 -16.75
CA HIS A 483 -31.23 -29.56 -15.29
C HIS A 483 -31.01 -28.12 -14.79
N THR A 484 -30.14 -27.35 -15.46
CA THR A 484 -29.94 -25.93 -15.19
C THR A 484 -31.25 -25.14 -15.34
N ALA A 485 -32.03 -25.38 -16.41
CA ALA A 485 -33.30 -24.67 -16.62
C ALA A 485 -34.30 -24.85 -15.46
N LYS A 486 -34.32 -26.00 -14.79
CA LYS A 486 -35.20 -26.23 -13.62
C LYS A 486 -34.83 -25.35 -12.43
N PHE A 487 -33.53 -25.19 -12.16
CA PHE A 487 -33.07 -24.40 -11.00
C PHE A 487 -33.35 -22.91 -11.14
N PHE A 488 -33.32 -22.40 -12.37
CA PHE A 488 -33.38 -20.97 -12.65
C PHE A 488 -34.72 -20.51 -13.24
N SER A 489 -35.71 -21.39 -13.38
CA SER A 489 -37.03 -21.04 -13.92
C SER A 489 -37.67 -19.86 -13.17
N GLY A 490 -37.96 -18.77 -13.89
CA GLY A 490 -38.55 -17.55 -13.33
C GLY A 490 -37.59 -16.68 -12.50
N VAL A 491 -36.33 -17.09 -12.33
CA VAL A 491 -35.32 -16.37 -11.54
C VAL A 491 -34.47 -15.50 -12.46
N HIS A 492 -34.31 -14.23 -12.09
CA HIS A 492 -33.47 -13.27 -12.82
C HIS A 492 -32.30 -12.72 -11.99
N VAL A 493 -32.22 -13.05 -10.71
CA VAL A 493 -31.16 -12.57 -9.81
C VAL A 493 -30.26 -13.73 -9.40
N VAL A 494 -28.97 -13.64 -9.71
CA VAL A 494 -27.96 -14.65 -9.38
C VAL A 494 -26.89 -14.05 -8.49
N LEU A 495 -26.51 -14.78 -7.45
CA LEU A 495 -25.45 -14.40 -6.52
C LEU A 495 -24.31 -15.42 -6.56
N CYS A 496 -23.07 -14.94 -6.55
CA CYS A 496 -21.90 -15.79 -6.39
C CYS A 496 -20.67 -14.97 -5.94
N THR A 497 -19.54 -15.60 -5.64
CA THR A 497 -18.28 -14.87 -5.46
C THR A 497 -17.74 -14.39 -6.80
N LEU A 498 -16.91 -13.33 -6.80
CA LEU A 498 -16.25 -12.84 -8.01
C LEU A 498 -15.45 -13.95 -8.73
N SER A 499 -14.72 -14.75 -7.95
CA SER A 499 -13.93 -15.89 -8.46
C SER A 499 -14.77 -16.97 -9.16
N MET A 500 -16.05 -17.09 -8.81
CA MET A 500 -16.95 -18.05 -9.46
C MET A 500 -17.26 -17.65 -10.91
N LEU A 501 -17.20 -16.36 -11.26
CA LEU A 501 -17.41 -15.88 -12.64
C LEU A 501 -16.35 -16.40 -13.63
N SER A 502 -15.17 -16.77 -13.13
CA SER A 502 -14.09 -17.40 -13.90
C SER A 502 -14.19 -18.92 -13.92
N ASN A 503 -15.13 -19.54 -13.20
CA ASN A 503 -15.29 -20.99 -13.19
C ASN A 503 -15.87 -21.48 -14.54
N PRO A 504 -15.21 -22.43 -15.23
CA PRO A 504 -15.72 -23.00 -16.49
C PRO A 504 -17.13 -23.60 -16.39
N VAL A 505 -17.52 -24.09 -15.21
CA VAL A 505 -18.83 -24.71 -14.96
C VAL A 505 -20.00 -23.78 -15.31
N LEU A 506 -19.86 -22.46 -15.12
CA LEU A 506 -20.93 -21.52 -15.46
C LEU A 506 -21.22 -21.46 -16.96
N ARG A 507 -20.20 -21.74 -17.79
CA ARG A 507 -20.34 -21.77 -19.24
C ARG A 507 -20.78 -23.16 -19.72
N SER A 508 -20.16 -24.23 -19.21
CA SER A 508 -20.48 -25.59 -19.64
C SER A 508 -21.88 -26.05 -19.22
N SER A 509 -22.44 -25.48 -18.15
CA SER A 509 -23.81 -25.80 -17.71
C SER A 509 -24.93 -25.14 -18.52
N GLY A 510 -24.60 -24.27 -19.48
CA GLY A 510 -25.56 -23.46 -20.24
C GLY A 510 -26.25 -22.36 -19.42
N LEU A 511 -25.83 -22.12 -18.17
CA LEU A 511 -26.48 -21.12 -17.29
C LEU A 511 -26.45 -19.72 -17.90
N LEU A 512 -25.35 -19.33 -18.52
CA LEU A 512 -25.19 -18.01 -19.12
C LEU A 512 -26.07 -17.78 -20.35
N ASP A 513 -26.55 -18.85 -20.98
CA ASP A 513 -27.53 -18.77 -22.07
C ASP A 513 -28.95 -18.53 -21.52
N TYR A 514 -29.22 -18.98 -20.29
CA TYR A 514 -30.49 -18.81 -19.60
C TYR A 514 -30.59 -17.47 -18.85
N ILE A 515 -29.57 -17.13 -18.05
CA ILE A 515 -29.44 -15.83 -17.36
C ILE A 515 -28.21 -15.12 -17.88
N ARG A 516 -28.42 -14.28 -18.91
CA ARG A 516 -27.37 -13.46 -19.50
C ARG A 516 -26.79 -12.49 -18.48
N MET A 517 -25.49 -12.21 -18.61
CA MET A 517 -24.82 -11.24 -17.77
C MET A 517 -24.99 -9.83 -18.35
N GLU A 518 -26.12 -9.20 -18.05
CA GLU A 518 -26.46 -7.84 -18.49
C GLU A 518 -26.14 -6.77 -17.45
N ARG A 519 -26.42 -7.06 -16.17
CA ARG A 519 -26.20 -6.14 -15.04
C ARG A 519 -25.34 -6.82 -14.00
N LEU A 520 -24.26 -6.16 -13.60
CA LEU A 520 -23.32 -6.70 -12.61
C LEU A 520 -23.18 -5.74 -11.41
N ILE A 521 -23.59 -6.20 -10.23
CA ILE A 521 -23.28 -5.52 -8.96
C ILE A 521 -22.05 -6.19 -8.34
N ILE A 522 -21.08 -5.40 -7.91
CA ILE A 522 -19.86 -5.87 -7.23
C ILE A 522 -19.79 -5.19 -5.86
N ASP A 523 -20.05 -5.94 -4.78
CA ASP A 523 -19.82 -5.47 -3.40
C ASP A 523 -18.38 -5.76 -2.94
N GLU A 524 -17.94 -5.00 -1.94
CA GLU A 524 -16.58 -5.02 -1.42
C GLU A 524 -15.51 -4.71 -2.51
N ALA A 525 -15.86 -3.87 -3.49
CA ALA A 525 -15.00 -3.45 -4.60
C ALA A 525 -13.73 -2.69 -4.14
N SER A 526 -13.69 -2.18 -2.90
CA SER A 526 -12.49 -1.60 -2.29
C SER A 526 -11.45 -2.64 -1.84
N GLN A 527 -11.80 -3.93 -1.84
CA GLN A 527 -10.90 -5.04 -1.53
C GLN A 527 -10.45 -5.83 -2.76
N ILE A 528 -10.90 -5.44 -3.95
CA ILE A 528 -10.61 -6.15 -5.19
C ILE A 528 -9.61 -5.32 -5.99
N ASN A 529 -8.56 -5.96 -6.52
CA ASN A 529 -7.67 -5.30 -7.48
C ASN A 529 -8.48 -4.97 -8.74
N ALA A 530 -8.42 -3.73 -9.20
CA ALA A 530 -9.13 -3.27 -10.39
C ALA A 530 -8.84 -4.16 -11.62
N PHE A 531 -7.63 -4.71 -11.74
CA PHE A 531 -7.27 -5.58 -12.86
C PHE A 531 -8.05 -6.90 -12.91
N GLU A 532 -8.61 -7.38 -11.79
CA GLU A 532 -9.45 -8.59 -11.79
C GLU A 532 -10.73 -8.41 -12.61
N TYR A 533 -11.16 -7.16 -12.84
CA TYR A 533 -12.33 -6.87 -13.66
C TYR A 533 -12.05 -6.94 -15.17
N LEU A 534 -10.79 -6.81 -15.61
CA LEU A 534 -10.45 -6.79 -17.04
C LEU A 534 -10.89 -8.08 -17.75
N GLN A 535 -10.57 -9.24 -17.20
CA GLN A 535 -11.00 -10.52 -17.77
C GLN A 535 -12.52 -10.72 -17.74
N ILE A 536 -13.22 -10.12 -16.77
CA ILE A 536 -14.68 -10.23 -16.66
C ILE A 536 -15.33 -9.36 -17.73
N PHE A 537 -14.86 -8.12 -17.87
CA PHE A 537 -15.38 -7.19 -18.88
C PHE A 537 -15.06 -7.64 -20.30
N ASP A 538 -13.89 -8.24 -20.56
CA ASP A 538 -13.62 -8.87 -21.86
C ASP A 538 -14.49 -10.12 -22.09
N LYS A 539 -14.71 -10.95 -21.06
CA LYS A 539 -15.52 -12.17 -21.20
C LYS A 539 -16.98 -11.87 -21.54
N TYR A 540 -17.56 -10.82 -20.95
CA TYR A 540 -18.98 -10.49 -21.05
C TYR A 540 -19.27 -9.21 -21.86
N TYR A 541 -18.31 -8.72 -22.66
CA TYR A 541 -18.40 -7.43 -23.34
C TYR A 541 -19.62 -7.27 -24.26
N GLN A 542 -20.16 -8.36 -24.82
CA GLN A 542 -21.31 -8.33 -25.74
C GLN A 542 -22.66 -8.24 -25.03
N THR A 543 -22.74 -8.70 -23.79
CA THR A 543 -24.00 -8.79 -23.04
C THR A 543 -24.08 -7.78 -21.91
N LEU A 544 -22.94 -7.38 -21.34
CA LEU A 544 -22.90 -6.50 -20.18
C LEU A 544 -23.30 -5.09 -20.59
N GLU A 545 -24.32 -4.55 -19.93
CA GLU A 545 -24.91 -3.23 -20.17
C GLU A 545 -24.67 -2.27 -19.02
N LYS A 546 -24.51 -2.80 -17.80
CA LYS A 546 -24.40 -2.00 -16.58
C LYS A 546 -23.53 -2.66 -15.50
N VAL A 547 -22.70 -1.85 -14.85
CA VAL A 547 -21.87 -2.25 -13.71
C VAL A 547 -22.04 -1.29 -12.54
N CYS A 548 -22.33 -1.83 -11.35
CA CYS A 548 -22.43 -1.07 -10.12
C CYS A 548 -21.41 -1.56 -9.09
N PHE A 549 -20.54 -0.67 -8.61
CA PHE A 549 -19.53 -0.99 -7.62
C PHE A 549 -19.92 -0.46 -6.24
N PHE A 550 -19.81 -1.29 -5.22
CA PHE A 550 -20.02 -0.95 -3.82
C PHE A 550 -18.75 -1.22 -3.03
N GLY A 551 -18.41 -0.32 -2.11
CA GLY A 551 -17.25 -0.51 -1.26
C GLY A 551 -16.95 0.70 -0.38
N ASP A 552 -15.84 0.62 0.32
CA ASP A 552 -15.36 1.70 1.17
C ASP A 552 -13.82 1.76 1.13
N PRO A 553 -13.22 2.73 0.42
CA PRO A 553 -11.77 2.86 0.32
C PRO A 553 -11.08 3.18 1.66
N HIS A 554 -11.85 3.51 2.71
CA HIS A 554 -11.31 3.72 4.06
C HIS A 554 -11.37 2.44 4.94
N GLN A 555 -11.90 1.32 4.43
CA GLN A 555 -11.82 -0.01 5.06
C GLN A 555 -10.70 -0.85 4.42
N LEU A 556 -10.67 -2.18 4.66
CA LEU A 556 -9.53 -3.02 4.29
C LEU A 556 -9.16 -2.83 2.79
N PRO A 557 -7.85 -2.65 2.49
CA PRO A 557 -7.37 -2.64 1.12
C PRO A 557 -7.40 -4.06 0.53
N PRO A 558 -7.16 -4.20 -0.79
CA PRO A 558 -6.98 -5.51 -1.40
C PRO A 558 -5.83 -6.30 -0.76
N PHE A 559 -6.00 -7.62 -0.74
CA PHE A 559 -4.95 -8.53 -0.28
C PHE A 559 -3.67 -8.36 -1.11
N GLY A 560 -2.52 -8.41 -0.44
CA GLY A 560 -1.22 -8.30 -1.09
C GLY A 560 -0.79 -6.88 -1.49
N LYS A 561 -1.55 -5.83 -1.14
CA LYS A 561 -1.13 -4.42 -1.35
C LYS A 561 0.18 -4.07 -0.63
N THR A 562 0.55 -4.81 0.42
CA THR A 562 1.86 -4.69 1.07
C THR A 562 3.00 -5.16 0.17
N ASP A 563 2.77 -6.21 -0.59
CA ASP A 563 3.75 -6.88 -1.45
C ASP A 563 3.78 -6.26 -2.86
N ALA A 564 2.64 -5.76 -3.33
CA ALA A 564 2.48 -4.99 -4.55
C ALA A 564 1.82 -3.61 -4.24
N PRO A 565 2.61 -2.59 -3.88
CA PRO A 565 2.10 -1.28 -3.47
C PRO A 565 1.31 -0.52 -4.55
N THR A 566 1.50 -0.88 -5.82
CA THR A 566 0.83 -0.24 -6.97
C THR A 566 -0.61 -0.71 -7.17
N ILE A 567 -1.07 -1.72 -6.42
CA ILE A 567 -2.45 -2.23 -6.51
C ILE A 567 -3.45 -1.09 -6.30
N GLN A 568 -4.30 -0.92 -7.32
CA GLN A 568 -5.40 0.02 -7.35
C GLN A 568 -6.74 -0.71 -7.27
N THR A 569 -7.73 -0.04 -6.67
CA THR A 569 -9.13 -0.45 -6.67
C THR A 569 -9.91 0.42 -7.66
N ILE A 570 -11.19 0.09 -7.90
CA ILE A 570 -12.07 0.95 -8.69
C ILE A 570 -12.21 2.36 -8.09
N PHE A 571 -11.96 2.52 -6.79
CA PHE A 571 -12.03 3.81 -6.12
C PHE A 571 -10.82 4.71 -6.40
N ASP A 572 -9.71 4.14 -6.91
CA ASP A 572 -8.45 4.83 -7.17
C ASP A 572 -8.29 5.28 -8.64
N LEU A 573 -9.12 4.80 -9.57
CA LEU A 573 -9.05 5.16 -10.99
C LEU A 573 -9.50 6.61 -11.23
N ASP A 574 -9.03 7.24 -12.31
CA ASP A 574 -9.44 8.61 -12.71
C ASP A 574 -10.89 8.60 -13.23
N LYS A 575 -11.80 9.16 -12.45
CA LYS A 575 -13.26 9.02 -12.64
C LYS A 575 -13.89 10.15 -13.45
N LYS A 576 -13.09 11.11 -13.93
CA LYS A 576 -13.58 12.41 -14.42
C LYS A 576 -14.52 12.37 -15.63
N ILE A 577 -14.72 11.21 -16.29
CA ILE A 577 -15.43 11.16 -17.58
C ILE A 577 -16.62 10.17 -17.64
N ALA A 578 -16.66 9.08 -16.85
CA ALA A 578 -17.57 7.95 -17.17
C ALA A 578 -18.43 7.37 -16.03
N CYS A 579 -18.32 7.86 -14.79
CA CYS A 579 -18.94 7.21 -13.63
C CYS A 579 -19.73 8.18 -12.74
N LYS A 580 -20.96 7.83 -12.37
CA LYS A 580 -21.67 8.51 -11.27
C LYS A 580 -21.24 7.93 -9.93
N THR A 581 -20.76 8.79 -9.03
CA THR A 581 -20.30 8.37 -7.70
C THR A 581 -21.23 8.89 -6.61
N PHE A 582 -21.70 8.00 -5.74
CA PHE A 582 -22.57 8.32 -4.61
C PHE A 582 -21.88 8.02 -3.28
N PHE A 583 -22.18 8.82 -2.27
CA PHE A 583 -21.74 8.60 -0.88
C PHE A 583 -22.97 8.36 -0.01
N LEU A 584 -23.06 7.18 0.62
CA LEU A 584 -24.13 6.90 1.59
C LEU A 584 -23.79 7.59 2.91
N ASP A 585 -24.61 8.57 3.30
CA ASP A 585 -24.21 9.56 4.31
C ASP A 585 -24.72 9.27 5.73
N THR A 586 -25.57 8.26 5.91
CA THR A 586 -26.25 7.99 7.19
C THR A 586 -26.01 6.56 7.64
N GLN A 587 -25.40 6.37 8.82
CA GLN A 587 -25.15 5.08 9.44
C GLN A 587 -26.19 4.73 10.51
N TYR A 588 -26.56 3.45 10.58
CA TYR A 588 -27.58 2.89 11.46
C TYR A 588 -27.04 1.84 12.44
N ARG A 589 -25.73 1.58 12.41
CA ARG A 589 -25.10 0.48 13.17
C ARG A 589 -24.55 0.96 14.50
N MET A 590 -23.63 1.93 14.46
CA MET A 590 -22.83 2.31 15.61
C MET A 590 -23.62 3.26 16.53
N PRO A 591 -23.45 3.16 17.86
CA PRO A 591 -23.87 4.19 18.80
C PRO A 591 -23.40 5.58 18.37
N ARG A 592 -24.22 6.62 18.58
CA ARG A 592 -23.96 7.95 18.03
C ARG A 592 -22.58 8.52 18.41
N PRO A 593 -22.11 8.42 19.67
CA PRO A 593 -20.77 8.93 20.04
C PRO A 593 -19.63 8.26 19.26
N ILE A 594 -19.73 6.95 19.04
CA ILE A 594 -18.72 6.20 18.25
C ILE A 594 -18.81 6.63 16.79
N GLY A 595 -20.02 6.68 16.22
CA GLY A 595 -20.26 7.08 14.84
C GLY A 595 -19.77 8.50 14.54
N GLU A 596 -19.99 9.46 15.44
CA GLU A 596 -19.54 10.85 15.32
C GLU A 596 -18.01 10.99 15.41
N PHE A 597 -17.36 10.21 16.28
CA PHE A 597 -15.90 10.16 16.31
C PHE A 597 -15.34 9.62 14.99
N ILE A 598 -15.85 8.48 14.51
CA ILE A 598 -15.41 7.85 13.26
C ILE A 598 -15.68 8.78 12.07
N SER A 599 -16.85 9.44 12.06
CA SER A 599 -17.21 10.43 11.05
C SER A 599 -16.15 11.52 10.93
N ARG A 600 -15.78 12.16 12.04
CA ARG A 600 -14.75 13.22 12.06
C ARG A 600 -13.35 12.69 11.75
N ALA A 601 -12.96 11.57 12.35
CA ALA A 601 -11.60 11.05 12.27
C ALA A 601 -11.27 10.37 10.93
N VAL A 602 -12.27 9.84 10.22
CA VAL A 602 -12.08 9.05 9.00
C VAL A 602 -12.82 9.62 7.79
N TYR A 603 -14.07 10.08 7.97
CA TYR A 603 -14.96 10.50 6.87
C TYR A 603 -15.19 12.01 6.81
N GLN A 604 -14.29 12.82 7.37
CA GLN A 604 -14.32 14.29 7.30
C GLN A 604 -15.63 14.91 7.82
N GLY A 605 -16.30 14.27 8.77
CA GLY A 605 -17.57 14.72 9.34
C GLY A 605 -18.80 14.49 8.46
N ARG A 606 -18.66 13.83 7.30
CA ARG A 606 -19.76 13.62 6.34
C ARG A 606 -20.73 12.52 6.74
N LEU A 607 -20.34 11.62 7.64
CA LEU A 607 -21.15 10.48 8.08
C LEU A 607 -22.04 10.86 9.27
N LYS A 608 -23.36 10.81 9.07
CA LYS A 608 -24.41 11.09 10.06
C LYS A 608 -24.78 9.81 10.81
N SER A 609 -25.19 9.93 12.07
CA SER A 609 -25.53 8.78 12.92
C SER A 609 -27.02 8.77 13.27
N GLN A 610 -27.73 7.70 12.90
CA GLN A 610 -29.10 7.43 13.32
C GLN A 610 -29.15 6.13 14.14
N HIS A 611 -28.98 6.27 15.45
CA HIS A 611 -28.96 5.15 16.38
C HIS A 611 -29.67 5.52 17.70
N PRO A 612 -30.36 4.57 18.38
CA PRO A 612 -31.03 4.84 19.65
C PRO A 612 -30.07 5.16 20.80
N ILE A 613 -28.89 4.53 20.83
CA ILE A 613 -27.88 4.79 21.87
C ILE A 613 -27.13 6.08 21.56
N THR A 614 -27.32 7.08 22.42
CA THR A 614 -26.70 8.42 22.33
C THR A 614 -25.67 8.69 23.43
N THR A 615 -25.60 7.82 24.44
CA THR A 615 -24.73 8.01 25.61
C THR A 615 -23.32 7.47 25.38
N PRO A 616 -22.28 8.08 25.98
CA PRO A 616 -20.88 7.65 25.84
C PRO A 616 -20.57 6.34 26.59
N ASP A 617 -21.54 5.82 27.36
CA ASP A 617 -21.43 4.55 28.09
C ASP A 617 -21.41 3.31 27.19
N CYS A 618 -21.55 3.49 25.89
CA CYS A 618 -21.36 2.46 24.88
C CYS A 618 -19.90 2.02 24.69
N LEU A 619 -18.90 2.77 25.20
CA LEU A 619 -17.47 2.42 25.08
C LEU A 619 -16.79 2.39 26.45
N ARG A 620 -16.00 1.34 26.68
CA ARG A 620 -15.09 1.22 27.83
C ARG A 620 -13.71 0.70 27.42
N PHE A 621 -12.66 1.31 27.97
CA PHE A 621 -11.30 0.77 27.92
C PHE A 621 -11.00 0.04 29.23
N ILE A 622 -10.51 -1.19 29.14
CA ILE A 622 -10.06 -1.98 30.29
C ILE A 622 -8.54 -1.92 30.31
N ASP A 623 -8.00 -1.26 31.33
CA ASP A 623 -6.56 -1.10 31.53
C ASP A 623 -5.98 -2.38 32.12
N VAL A 624 -5.25 -3.14 31.30
CA VAL A 624 -4.53 -4.33 31.71
C VAL A 624 -3.04 -4.00 31.77
N GLN A 625 -2.46 -4.12 32.96
CA GLN A 625 -1.00 -4.12 33.12
C GLN A 625 -0.48 -5.46 32.61
N SER A 626 0.14 -5.49 31.43
CA SER A 626 0.57 -6.71 30.76
C SER A 626 1.81 -6.48 29.91
N CYS A 627 2.42 -7.57 29.44
CA CYS A 627 3.52 -7.54 28.48
C CYS A 627 3.16 -8.40 27.26
N GLU A 628 3.54 -7.96 26.07
CA GLU A 628 3.40 -8.72 24.83
C GLU A 628 4.45 -9.83 24.74
N GLU A 629 4.05 -11.01 24.27
CA GLU A 629 4.92 -12.16 24.02
C GLU A 629 4.96 -12.50 22.53
N LYS A 630 6.16 -12.73 21.98
CA LYS A 630 6.32 -13.12 20.58
C LYS A 630 6.08 -14.61 20.41
N ALA A 631 5.26 -14.99 19.43
CA ALA A 631 4.97 -16.38 19.07
C ALA A 631 5.17 -16.58 17.56
N GLY A 632 6.33 -17.10 17.16
CA GLY A 632 6.75 -17.14 15.75
C GLY A 632 6.83 -15.72 15.15
N TYR A 633 6.04 -15.47 14.11
CA TYR A 633 5.88 -14.14 13.47
C TYR A 633 4.71 -13.32 14.03
N SER A 634 3.99 -13.82 15.04
CA SER A 634 2.81 -13.20 15.65
C SER A 634 3.05 -12.80 17.11
N TRP A 635 2.02 -12.24 17.75
CA TRP A 635 2.06 -11.75 19.13
C TRP A 635 0.87 -12.26 19.94
N LYS A 636 1.08 -12.48 21.23
CA LYS A 636 0.05 -12.87 22.20
C LYS A 636 0.24 -12.13 23.52
N ASN A 637 -0.81 -12.05 24.32
CA ASN A 637 -0.80 -11.42 25.63
C ASN A 637 -1.75 -12.17 26.56
N ARG A 638 -1.17 -12.93 27.50
CA ARG A 638 -1.92 -13.88 28.34
C ARG A 638 -2.91 -13.17 29.28
N ARG A 639 -2.51 -12.07 29.93
CA ARG A 639 -3.38 -11.34 30.86
C ARG A 639 -4.60 -10.72 30.18
N GLU A 640 -4.46 -10.24 28.94
CA GLU A 640 -5.61 -9.80 28.16
C GLU A 640 -6.57 -10.97 27.88
N VAL A 641 -6.05 -12.17 27.58
CA VAL A 641 -6.87 -13.37 27.38
C VAL A 641 -7.62 -13.73 28.67
N ASP A 642 -6.94 -13.78 29.81
CA ASP A 642 -7.56 -14.12 31.10
C ASP A 642 -8.68 -13.13 31.45
N THR A 643 -8.45 -11.84 31.18
CA THR A 643 -9.44 -10.78 31.37
C THR A 643 -10.65 -10.96 30.42
N LEU A 644 -10.41 -11.27 29.14
CA LEU A 644 -11.48 -11.53 28.17
C LEU A 644 -12.33 -12.75 28.54
N VAL A 645 -11.71 -13.84 28.96
CA VAL A 645 -12.43 -15.05 29.40
C VAL A 645 -13.32 -14.74 30.59
N HIS A 646 -12.83 -13.93 31.54
CA HIS A 646 -13.62 -13.47 32.68
C HIS A 646 -14.81 -12.58 32.25
N LEU A 647 -14.59 -11.64 31.32
CA LEU A 647 -15.65 -10.81 30.74
C LEU A 647 -16.74 -11.66 30.09
N VAL A 648 -16.35 -12.63 29.26
CA VAL A 648 -17.30 -13.53 28.62
C VAL A 648 -18.10 -14.31 29.66
N LYS A 649 -17.42 -14.92 30.63
CA LYS A 649 -18.07 -15.76 31.65
C LYS A 649 -19.10 -15.00 32.48
N ASN A 650 -18.73 -13.83 33.00
CA ASN A 650 -19.48 -13.15 34.04
C ASN A 650 -20.33 -11.96 33.56
N TYR A 651 -20.02 -11.38 32.38
CA TYR A 651 -20.70 -10.18 31.90
C TYR A 651 -21.47 -10.39 30.58
N TYR A 652 -20.95 -11.22 29.66
CA TYR A 652 -21.47 -11.31 28.28
C TYR A 652 -22.00 -12.69 27.86
N SER A 653 -21.96 -13.70 28.73
CA SER A 653 -22.35 -15.09 28.42
C SER A 653 -23.78 -15.22 27.89
N ALA A 654 -24.70 -14.36 28.34
CA ALA A 654 -26.09 -14.31 27.88
C ALA A 654 -26.37 -13.28 26.77
N THR A 655 -25.33 -12.70 26.16
CA THR A 655 -25.45 -11.61 25.17
C THR A 655 -24.91 -12.03 23.80
N ASN A 656 -25.30 -11.31 22.75
CA ASN A 656 -24.67 -11.45 21.43
C ASN A 656 -23.34 -10.68 21.39
N PHE A 657 -22.23 -11.39 21.59
CA PHE A 657 -20.88 -10.81 21.57
C PHE A 657 -19.98 -11.47 20.53
N CYS A 658 -18.94 -10.73 20.11
CA CYS A 658 -17.81 -11.27 19.37
C CYS A 658 -16.50 -10.72 19.91
N ILE A 659 -15.45 -11.55 19.91
CA ILE A 659 -14.10 -11.15 20.27
C ILE A 659 -13.27 -10.94 19.00
N ILE A 660 -12.61 -9.79 18.89
CA ILE A 660 -11.73 -9.47 17.77
C ILE A 660 -10.32 -9.19 18.29
N THR A 661 -9.30 -9.75 17.63
CA THR A 661 -7.90 -9.40 17.89
C THR A 661 -7.10 -9.28 16.59
N PRO A 662 -6.09 -8.38 16.51
CA PRO A 662 -5.26 -8.25 15.32
C PRO A 662 -4.36 -9.45 15.01
N TYR A 663 -4.08 -10.30 16.01
CA TYR A 663 -3.01 -11.30 15.94
C TYR A 663 -3.55 -12.73 16.00
N ASP A 664 -3.18 -13.57 15.03
CA ASP A 664 -3.66 -14.95 14.96
C ASP A 664 -3.20 -15.83 16.12
N ALA A 665 -2.00 -15.62 16.66
CA ALA A 665 -1.55 -16.33 17.86
C ALA A 665 -2.41 -15.97 19.08
N GLN A 666 -2.79 -14.70 19.22
CA GLN A 666 -3.73 -14.27 20.26
C GLN A 666 -5.11 -14.89 20.05
N ARG A 667 -5.64 -14.89 18.82
CA ARG A 667 -6.93 -15.51 18.51
C ARG A 667 -6.96 -16.98 18.90
N ALA A 668 -5.94 -17.74 18.51
CA ALA A 668 -5.82 -19.15 18.82
C ALA A 668 -5.76 -19.39 20.35
N LEU A 669 -5.02 -18.54 21.08
CA LEU A 669 -4.95 -18.61 22.53
C LEU A 669 -6.28 -18.32 23.21
N ILE A 670 -7.00 -17.28 22.77
CA ILE A 670 -8.33 -16.94 23.29
C ILE A 670 -9.30 -18.11 23.06
N GLN A 671 -9.34 -18.62 21.82
CA GLN A 671 -10.22 -19.72 21.44
C GLN A 671 -9.98 -20.96 22.31
N ALA A 672 -8.72 -21.40 22.42
CA ALA A 672 -8.36 -22.57 23.23
C ALA A 672 -8.68 -22.38 24.73
N THR A 673 -8.55 -21.16 25.25
CA THR A 673 -8.83 -20.88 26.67
C THR A 673 -10.33 -20.82 26.96
N LEU A 674 -11.14 -20.34 26.01
CA LEU A 674 -12.61 -20.40 26.09
C LEU A 674 -13.10 -21.85 26.04
N GLU A 675 -12.57 -22.67 25.11
CA GLU A 675 -12.88 -24.11 25.00
C GLU A 675 -12.55 -24.84 26.30
N GLY A 676 -11.36 -24.64 26.85
CA GLY A 676 -10.96 -25.21 28.14
C GLY A 676 -11.79 -24.73 29.34
N SER A 677 -12.56 -23.64 29.18
CA SER A 677 -13.47 -23.11 30.19
C SER A 677 -14.95 -23.45 29.92
N ASN A 678 -15.24 -24.29 28.91
CA ASN A 678 -16.60 -24.61 28.43
C ASN A 678 -17.43 -23.36 28.07
N LEU A 679 -16.79 -22.36 27.46
CA LEU A 679 -17.44 -21.15 26.97
C LEU A 679 -17.51 -21.15 25.44
N GLN A 680 -18.43 -20.36 24.88
CA GLN A 680 -18.62 -20.25 23.44
C GLN A 680 -17.35 -19.69 22.75
N SER A 681 -16.61 -20.55 22.05
CA SER A 681 -15.32 -20.22 21.42
C SER A 681 -15.43 -19.84 19.94
N ASP A 682 -16.55 -20.16 19.29
CA ASP A 682 -16.83 -19.84 17.88
C ASP A 682 -17.07 -18.34 17.60
N THR A 683 -16.96 -17.49 18.63
CA THR A 683 -17.16 -16.03 18.57
C THR A 683 -15.84 -15.25 18.46
N VAL A 684 -14.70 -15.93 18.31
CA VAL A 684 -13.37 -15.31 18.29
C VAL A 684 -12.78 -15.23 16.89
N PHE A 685 -12.49 -14.02 16.43
CA PHE A 685 -12.02 -13.76 15.07
C PHE A 685 -10.75 -12.91 15.04
N ASN A 686 -9.97 -13.09 13.98
CA ASN A 686 -8.92 -12.13 13.65
C ASN A 686 -9.56 -11.01 12.82
N LEU A 687 -8.98 -9.82 12.82
CA LEU A 687 -9.60 -8.67 12.16
C LEU A 687 -9.93 -8.93 10.68
N ASP A 688 -8.96 -9.43 9.93
CA ASP A 688 -9.07 -9.60 8.47
C ASP A 688 -10.15 -10.66 8.11
N SER A 689 -10.42 -11.65 9.00
CA SER A 689 -11.49 -12.64 8.82
C SER A 689 -12.87 -12.21 9.30
N PHE A 690 -12.97 -11.14 10.10
CA PHE A 690 -14.24 -10.67 10.67
C PHE A 690 -15.02 -9.72 9.75
N GLN A 691 -14.47 -9.38 8.59
CA GLN A 691 -15.13 -8.43 7.70
C GLN A 691 -16.48 -8.96 7.19
N GLY A 692 -17.49 -8.09 7.22
CA GLY A 692 -18.87 -8.42 6.90
C GLY A 692 -19.70 -8.86 8.11
N ASN A 693 -19.05 -9.22 9.23
CA ASN A 693 -19.75 -9.54 10.48
C ASN A 693 -19.95 -8.28 11.35
N GLU A 694 -20.91 -8.39 12.26
CA GLU A 694 -21.30 -7.38 13.25
C GLU A 694 -21.92 -8.09 14.46
N ALA A 695 -21.78 -7.53 15.65
CA ALA A 695 -22.39 -8.06 16.87
C ALA A 695 -22.93 -6.92 17.74
N ASP A 696 -23.79 -7.26 18.70
CA ASP A 696 -24.29 -6.26 19.66
C ASP A 696 -23.13 -5.72 20.51
N TYR A 697 -22.30 -6.61 21.02
CA TYR A 697 -21.12 -6.26 21.81
C TYR A 697 -19.84 -6.77 21.14
N ILE A 698 -18.84 -5.90 21.01
CA ILE A 698 -17.52 -6.27 20.48
C ILE A 698 -16.49 -6.10 21.58
N LEU A 699 -15.75 -7.19 21.85
CA LEU A 699 -14.64 -7.21 22.79
C LEU A 699 -13.34 -7.26 21.99
N ILE A 700 -12.42 -6.33 22.24
CA ILE A 700 -11.16 -6.20 21.51
C ILE A 700 -10.01 -6.53 22.45
N SER A 701 -9.10 -7.42 22.03
CA SER A 701 -7.76 -7.54 22.62
C SER A 701 -6.73 -6.88 21.71
N VAL A 702 -6.09 -5.83 22.22
CA VAL A 702 -5.11 -5.01 21.49
C VAL A 702 -3.74 -5.67 21.42
N VAL A 703 -3.39 -6.49 22.41
CA VAL A 703 -2.15 -7.26 22.56
C VAL A 703 -0.90 -6.41 22.82
N ARG A 704 -0.71 -5.35 22.03
CA ARG A 704 0.52 -4.57 21.98
C ARG A 704 0.69 -3.68 23.21
N THR A 705 1.92 -3.62 23.72
CA THR A 705 2.29 -2.77 24.87
C THR A 705 3.42 -1.79 24.55
N SER A 706 4.08 -1.91 23.39
CA SER A 706 5.23 -1.07 23.03
C SER A 706 5.07 -0.37 21.67
N LYS A 707 5.21 -1.12 20.57
CA LYS A 707 5.11 -0.62 19.20
C LYS A 707 3.74 -0.94 18.63
N PRO A 708 3.14 -0.04 17.84
CA PRO A 708 1.79 -0.23 17.32
C PRO A 708 1.67 -1.39 16.32
N GLY A 709 2.73 -1.65 15.55
CA GLY A 709 2.73 -2.71 14.54
C GLY A 709 1.50 -2.64 13.62
N PHE A 710 0.64 -3.66 13.71
CA PHE A 710 -0.58 -3.79 12.93
C PHE A 710 -1.56 -2.61 13.13
N LEU A 711 -1.52 -1.96 14.30
CA LEU A 711 -2.38 -0.82 14.66
C LEU A 711 -2.01 0.47 13.91
N ASN A 712 -0.94 0.50 13.11
CA ASN A 712 -0.61 1.66 12.26
C ASN A 712 -1.57 1.81 11.06
N SER A 713 -2.28 0.75 10.68
CA SER A 713 -3.22 0.82 9.55
C SER A 713 -4.53 1.48 9.98
N LEU A 714 -4.78 2.68 9.45
CA LEU A 714 -6.03 3.41 9.65
C LEU A 714 -7.23 2.57 9.19
N GLN A 715 -7.12 1.91 8.04
CA GLN A 715 -8.18 1.09 7.45
C GLN A 715 -8.59 -0.08 8.36
N ARG A 716 -7.60 -0.80 8.89
CA ARG A 716 -7.81 -1.92 9.82
C ARG A 716 -8.45 -1.44 11.12
N LEU A 717 -7.97 -0.35 11.70
CA LEU A 717 -8.59 0.21 12.90
C LEU A 717 -10.02 0.72 12.66
N ASN A 718 -10.28 1.33 11.50
CA ASN A 718 -11.62 1.74 11.12
C ASN A 718 -12.56 0.52 11.05
N VAL A 719 -12.11 -0.58 10.44
CA VAL A 719 -12.85 -1.86 10.43
C VAL A 719 -13.07 -2.40 11.84
N LEU A 720 -12.06 -2.35 12.71
CA LEU A 720 -12.12 -2.85 14.08
C LEU A 720 -13.16 -2.10 14.93
N LEU A 721 -13.18 -0.77 14.82
CA LEU A 721 -14.01 0.11 15.67
C LEU A 721 -15.47 0.22 15.19
N THR A 722 -15.80 -0.28 14.00
CA THR A 722 -17.11 -0.05 13.34
C THR A 722 -18.00 -1.30 13.27
N ARG A 723 -17.72 -2.27 14.13
CA ARG A 723 -18.43 -3.58 14.17
C ARG A 723 -19.52 -3.69 15.23
N ALA A 724 -19.46 -2.87 16.27
CA ALA A 724 -20.39 -2.92 17.40
C ALA A 724 -21.71 -2.21 17.08
N LYS A 725 -22.84 -2.85 17.44
CA LYS A 725 -24.17 -2.21 17.40
C LYS A 725 -24.52 -1.50 18.70
N LYS A 726 -24.23 -2.12 19.84
CA LYS A 726 -24.62 -1.61 21.15
C LYS A 726 -23.44 -1.12 21.98
N GLY A 727 -22.37 -1.91 22.07
CA GLY A 727 -21.24 -1.58 22.93
C GLY A 727 -19.89 -2.11 22.46
N LEU A 728 -18.83 -1.37 22.80
CA LEU A 728 -17.45 -1.69 22.46
C LEU A 728 -16.61 -1.73 23.75
N ILE A 729 -15.87 -2.82 23.93
CA ILE A 729 -15.03 -3.06 25.10
C ILE A 729 -13.61 -3.31 24.60
N ILE A 730 -12.66 -2.47 25.02
CA ILE A 730 -11.29 -2.51 24.52
C ILE A 730 -10.35 -2.87 25.65
N VAL A 731 -9.82 -4.09 25.61
CA VAL A 731 -8.82 -4.61 26.56
C VAL A 731 -7.43 -4.27 26.02
N THR A 732 -6.69 -3.44 26.77
CA THR A 732 -5.42 -2.89 26.31
C THR A 732 -4.56 -2.44 27.49
N ASN A 733 -3.28 -2.18 27.23
CA ASN A 733 -2.42 -1.46 28.15
C ASN A 733 -2.60 0.06 28.00
N ARG A 734 -2.92 0.78 29.09
CA ARG A 734 -3.13 2.24 29.06
C ARG A 734 -1.89 3.06 28.71
N PRO A 735 -0.70 2.81 29.31
CA PRO A 735 0.55 3.49 28.90
C PRO A 735 0.80 3.40 27.39
N PHE A 736 0.59 2.22 26.80
CA PHE A 736 0.77 2.02 25.36
C PHE A 736 -0.07 2.98 24.50
N LEU A 737 -1.37 3.16 24.80
CA LEU A 737 -2.22 4.08 24.03
C LEU A 737 -1.89 5.58 24.26
N ARG A 738 -1.15 5.90 25.32
CA ARG A 738 -0.65 7.27 25.58
C ARG A 738 0.69 7.56 24.92
N GLU A 739 1.49 6.52 24.69
CA GLU A 739 2.84 6.63 24.14
C GLU A 739 2.89 6.03 22.74
N GLY A 740 3.38 4.79 22.59
CA GLY A 740 3.66 4.16 21.30
C GLY A 740 2.45 3.97 20.38
N GLY A 741 1.23 3.95 20.93
CA GLY A 741 -0.03 3.84 20.19
C GLY A 741 -0.81 5.16 20.03
N SER A 742 -0.31 6.28 20.53
CA SER A 742 -1.06 7.55 20.62
C SER A 742 -1.52 8.12 19.28
N HIS A 743 -0.70 8.01 18.23
CA HIS A 743 -1.03 8.51 16.88
C HIS A 743 -2.04 7.64 16.12
N THR A 744 -2.27 6.41 16.59
CA THR A 744 -3.21 5.47 15.94
C THR A 744 -4.66 5.94 16.12
N LEU A 745 -5.58 5.46 15.27
CA LEU A 745 -7.01 5.79 15.41
C LEU A 745 -7.56 5.38 16.79
N LEU A 746 -7.05 4.28 17.36
CA LEU A 746 -7.42 3.79 18.68
C LEU A 746 -6.90 4.70 19.80
N GLY A 747 -5.66 5.18 19.70
CA GLY A 747 -5.10 6.18 20.63
C GLY A 747 -5.87 7.50 20.60
N LYS A 748 -6.21 7.98 19.39
CA LYS A 748 -7.07 9.16 19.19
C LYS A 748 -8.45 8.97 19.81
N LEU A 749 -9.06 7.78 19.68
CA LEU A 749 -10.34 7.45 20.30
C LEU A 749 -10.24 7.53 21.83
N ALA A 750 -9.21 6.91 22.42
CA ALA A 750 -8.98 6.93 23.86
C ALA A 750 -8.78 8.35 24.40
N HIS A 751 -8.00 9.18 23.70
CA HIS A 751 -7.80 10.58 24.05
C HIS A 751 -9.08 11.40 23.94
N HIS A 752 -9.84 11.22 22.85
CA HIS A 752 -11.12 11.88 22.64
C HIS A 752 -12.12 11.56 23.75
N TRP A 753 -12.26 10.28 24.10
CA TRP A 753 -13.17 9.85 25.16
C TRP A 753 -12.78 10.41 26.52
N GLN A 754 -11.47 10.38 26.84
CA GLN A 754 -10.96 10.91 28.10
C GLN A 754 -11.19 12.43 28.22
N ALA A 755 -10.98 13.17 27.13
CA ALA A 755 -11.18 14.62 27.08
C ALA A 755 -12.66 15.01 27.19
N MET A 756 -13.55 14.31 26.48
CA MET A 756 -14.96 14.70 26.36
C MET A 756 -15.85 14.17 27.49
N TYR A 757 -15.53 13.00 28.08
CA TYR A 757 -16.43 12.29 29.00
C TYR A 757 -15.85 12.01 30.40
N ARG A 758 -14.66 12.54 30.72
CA ARG A 758 -13.88 12.35 31.97
C ARG A 758 -13.20 10.97 32.11
N SER A 759 -12.13 10.90 32.92
CA SER A 759 -11.25 9.71 33.01
C SER A 759 -11.91 8.49 33.68
N ASN A 760 -12.74 8.68 34.72
CA ASN A 760 -13.29 7.58 35.53
C ASN A 760 -14.43 6.82 34.83
N THR A 761 -15.00 7.38 33.76
CA THR A 761 -16.00 6.74 32.90
C THR A 761 -15.36 6.07 31.69
N THR A 762 -14.16 6.50 31.28
CA THR A 762 -13.47 5.99 30.10
C THR A 762 -12.67 4.72 30.38
N TRP A 763 -11.91 4.72 31.48
CA TRP A 763 -10.98 3.64 31.84
C TRP A 763 -11.48 2.86 33.05
N VAL A 764 -11.45 1.53 32.95
CA VAL A 764 -11.79 0.59 34.01
C VAL A 764 -10.55 -0.24 34.34
N ASP A 765 -10.16 -0.31 35.61
CA ASP A 765 -9.09 -1.21 36.06
C ASP A 765 -9.55 -2.67 35.92
N TRP A 766 -8.74 -3.53 35.30
CA TRP A 766 -9.01 -4.95 35.13
C TRP A 766 -9.32 -5.67 36.45
N ARG A 767 -8.83 -5.17 37.60
CA ARG A 767 -9.15 -5.72 38.93
C ARG A 767 -10.64 -5.62 39.25
N LEU A 768 -11.29 -4.50 38.90
CA LEU A 768 -12.74 -4.33 39.08
C LEU A 768 -13.53 -5.30 38.21
N VAL A 769 -13.01 -5.58 37.00
CA VAL A 769 -13.58 -6.61 36.13
C VAL A 769 -13.50 -7.97 36.81
N SER A 770 -12.31 -8.34 37.31
CA SER A 770 -12.06 -9.63 37.99
C SER A 770 -12.87 -9.83 39.29
N GLN A 771 -13.27 -8.72 39.92
CA GLN A 771 -14.09 -8.69 41.13
C GLN A 771 -15.60 -8.63 40.85
N ASN A 772 -16.03 -8.68 39.57
CA ASN A 772 -17.42 -8.50 39.17
C ASN A 772 -18.05 -7.14 39.56
N GLN A 773 -17.23 -6.09 39.67
CA GLN A 773 -17.65 -4.74 40.10
C GLN A 773 -17.61 -3.69 38.97
N ALA A 774 -17.18 -4.07 37.77
CA ALA A 774 -17.03 -3.14 36.66
C ALA A 774 -18.38 -2.72 36.05
N SER A 775 -18.57 -1.42 35.81
CA SER A 775 -19.71 -0.91 35.04
C SER A 775 -19.40 -0.96 33.54
N LEU A 776 -19.94 -1.96 32.85
CA LEU A 776 -19.66 -2.21 31.44
C LEU A 776 -20.92 -2.09 30.55
N PRO A 777 -20.79 -1.77 29.25
CA PRO A 777 -21.93 -1.60 28.37
C PRO A 777 -22.72 -2.92 28.25
N GLY A 778 -24.01 -2.91 28.61
CA GLY A 778 -24.88 -4.07 28.46
C GLY A 778 -24.82 -5.13 29.56
N ALA A 779 -23.94 -4.98 30.55
CA ALA A 779 -23.89 -5.86 31.71
C ALA A 779 -24.78 -5.31 32.84
N TRP A 780 -25.75 -6.11 33.30
CA TRP A 780 -26.63 -5.74 34.41
C TRP A 780 -25.88 -5.84 35.75
N ARG A 781 -26.00 -4.83 36.61
CA ARG A 781 -25.59 -4.92 38.02
C ARG A 781 -26.53 -5.90 38.72
N ALA A 782 -26.01 -6.96 39.32
CA ALA A 782 -26.69 -7.55 40.47
C ALA A 782 -26.60 -6.52 41.60
N GLU A 783 -27.76 -6.08 42.13
CA GLU A 783 -27.74 -5.20 43.31
C GLU A 783 -27.01 -5.91 44.46
N PRO A 784 -26.15 -5.20 45.21
CA PRO A 784 -25.55 -5.77 46.40
C PRO A 784 -26.66 -6.06 47.40
N ARG A 785 -26.77 -7.31 47.87
CA ARG A 785 -27.58 -7.66 49.04
C ARG A 785 -27.07 -6.83 50.22
N SER A 786 -27.80 -5.78 50.58
CA SER A 786 -27.54 -4.98 51.77
C SER A 786 -27.94 -5.78 53.01
N SER A 787 -26.94 -6.22 53.76
CA SER A 787 -27.12 -6.62 55.15
C SER A 787 -27.25 -5.37 56.03
N GLY A 788 -28.44 -5.19 56.61
CA GLY A 788 -28.72 -4.71 57.97
C GLY A 788 -28.09 -3.41 58.51
N SER A 789 -28.99 -2.55 59.03
CA SER A 789 -28.77 -1.48 60.05
C SER A 789 -28.19 -0.16 59.50
N GLN A 790 -28.68 1.04 59.78
CA GLN A 790 -29.59 1.59 60.79
C GLN A 790 -30.42 2.76 60.21
N ILE A 791 -31.57 3.02 60.84
CA ILE A 791 -32.42 4.21 60.68
C ILE A 791 -31.62 5.48 61.08
N PRO A 792 -31.76 6.60 60.33
CA PRO A 792 -32.41 7.77 60.94
C PRO A 792 -33.50 8.39 60.07
N SER A 793 -34.44 9.00 60.78
CA SER A 793 -35.70 9.63 60.37
C SER A 793 -35.56 11.05 59.81
N VAL A 794 -36.62 11.49 59.08
CA VAL A 794 -37.03 12.88 58.75
C VAL A 794 -36.27 13.46 57.53
N THR A 795 -36.87 14.05 56.48
CA THR A 795 -38.11 14.85 56.32
C THR A 795 -38.71 14.70 54.90
N GLN A 796 -40.03 14.85 54.81
CA GLN A 796 -40.82 14.95 53.57
C GLN A 796 -40.52 16.23 52.78
N SER A 797 -40.53 16.16 51.44
CA SER A 797 -41.21 17.17 50.60
C SER A 797 -41.54 16.64 49.20
N HIS A 798 -42.76 17.00 48.79
CA HIS A 798 -43.57 16.71 47.60
C HIS A 798 -42.89 16.66 46.21
N ALA A 799 -43.34 15.75 45.32
CA ALA A 799 -44.32 16.10 44.26
C ALA A 799 -44.62 14.94 43.24
N VAL A 800 -45.88 14.49 43.26
CA VAL A 800 -46.86 14.30 42.15
C VAL A 800 -46.57 13.39 40.93
N CYS A 801 -47.51 12.44 40.76
CA CYS A 801 -47.90 11.51 39.68
C CYS A 801 -47.97 12.10 38.24
N TYR A 802 -47.90 11.36 37.12
CA TYR A 802 -48.80 10.28 36.63
C TYR A 802 -48.16 9.46 35.45
N PRO A 803 -48.71 8.28 35.09
CA PRO A 803 -48.11 7.29 34.18
C PRO A 803 -48.69 7.34 32.75
N PRO A 804 -48.17 6.51 31.81
CA PRO A 804 -49.10 5.82 30.91
C PRO A 804 -48.79 4.33 30.63
N SER A 805 -49.82 3.52 30.90
CA SER A 805 -50.41 2.46 30.05
C SER A 805 -49.55 1.33 29.44
N ARG A 806 -49.80 0.12 29.96
CA ARG A 806 -49.66 -1.17 29.26
C ARG A 806 -50.73 -1.34 28.17
N PRO A 807 -50.44 -2.14 27.12
CA PRO A 807 -51.43 -3.04 26.53
C PRO A 807 -51.15 -4.50 26.94
N LYS A 808 -52.24 -5.21 27.27
CA LYS A 808 -52.35 -6.65 27.52
C LYS A 808 -52.15 -7.44 26.23
N VAL A 809 -51.45 -8.57 26.28
CA VAL A 809 -51.74 -9.77 25.47
C VAL A 809 -51.44 -11.02 26.31
N TYR A 810 -52.20 -12.07 26.00
CA TYR A 810 -52.68 -13.17 26.82
C TYR A 810 -51.68 -14.31 27.12
N SER A 811 -52.01 -15.02 28.20
CA SER A 811 -51.45 -16.27 28.69
C SER A 811 -52.15 -17.51 28.10
N GLU A 812 -51.37 -18.55 27.77
CA GLU A 812 -51.77 -19.98 27.76
C GLU A 812 -50.60 -20.75 28.40
N HIS A 813 -50.71 -21.22 29.65
CA HIS A 813 -51.24 -22.50 30.15
C HIS A 813 -50.54 -23.79 29.67
N GLY A 814 -49.96 -24.51 30.65
CA GLY A 814 -49.45 -25.90 30.59
C GLY A 814 -48.19 -26.05 31.46
N ARG A 815 -48.27 -26.23 32.80
CA ARG A 815 -48.32 -27.53 33.55
C ARG A 815 -47.40 -28.60 32.95
N SER A 816 -46.56 -29.37 33.66
CA SER A 816 -46.33 -29.70 35.08
C SER A 816 -45.17 -30.73 35.09
N LEU A 817 -44.20 -30.72 36.01
CA LEU A 817 -44.01 -31.61 37.19
C LEU A 817 -42.48 -31.61 37.46
N GLY A 818 -41.97 -31.29 38.65
CA GLY A 818 -41.75 -32.22 39.79
C GLY A 818 -40.59 -33.18 39.46
N SER A 819 -39.45 -33.28 40.15
CA SER A 819 -39.15 -33.41 41.59
C SER A 819 -37.61 -33.42 41.76
N ASN A 820 -37.00 -32.61 42.64
CA ASN A 820 -36.60 -32.88 44.04
C ASN A 820 -35.57 -34.02 44.28
N LEU A 821 -34.36 -33.66 44.77
CA LEU A 821 -33.64 -34.11 45.99
C LEU A 821 -32.12 -33.83 45.84
N HIS A 822 -31.52 -32.91 46.60
CA HIS A 822 -30.93 -33.01 47.97
C HIS A 822 -29.50 -33.62 48.00
N ILE A 823 -28.45 -32.81 48.21
CA ILE A 823 -27.77 -32.36 49.47
C ILE A 823 -26.68 -33.35 49.96
N TYR A 824 -25.45 -32.82 50.15
CA TYR A 824 -24.51 -32.90 51.30
C TYR A 824 -23.10 -32.47 50.77
N ASP A 825 -22.50 -31.30 51.12
CA ASP A 825 -21.78 -30.93 52.37
C ASP A 825 -20.80 -32.01 52.86
N ALA A 826 -19.62 -31.77 53.45
CA ALA A 826 -18.72 -30.65 53.73
C ALA A 826 -17.50 -31.29 54.47
N ALA A 827 -16.36 -30.59 54.57
CA ALA A 827 -15.29 -30.66 55.61
C ALA A 827 -13.88 -30.49 54.97
N GLN A 828 -13.12 -29.40 55.16
CA GLN A 828 -12.46 -28.82 56.37
C GLN A 828 -11.11 -29.47 56.76
N TRP A 829 -10.02 -28.71 56.50
CA TRP A 829 -8.74 -28.42 57.24
C TRP A 829 -7.89 -29.55 57.87
N PRO A 830 -6.58 -29.37 58.25
CA PRO A 830 -5.79 -28.15 58.64
C PRO A 830 -4.35 -28.05 58.03
N ALA A 831 -3.61 -26.92 57.95
CA ALA A 831 -2.83 -26.05 58.88
C ALA A 831 -1.33 -26.43 59.20
N LEU A 832 -0.42 -25.47 58.90
CA LEU A 832 0.90 -25.08 59.54
C LEU A 832 2.17 -25.99 59.37
N PRO A 833 3.43 -25.52 59.64
CA PRO A 833 4.12 -24.23 59.38
C PRO A 833 5.63 -24.30 58.94
N VAL A 834 6.19 -23.12 58.65
CA VAL A 834 7.59 -22.60 58.49
C VAL A 834 8.80 -23.36 59.10
N ILE A 835 9.94 -23.47 58.35
CA ILE A 835 11.36 -23.42 58.84
C ILE A 835 12.32 -22.78 57.76
N LEU A 836 13.41 -22.15 58.25
CA LEU A 836 14.42 -21.21 57.68
C LEU A 836 15.59 -21.79 56.81
N ALA A 837 16.06 -20.99 55.81
CA ALA A 837 17.42 -20.67 55.24
C ALA A 837 18.54 -21.76 55.02
N PRO A 838 19.69 -21.55 54.27
CA PRO A 838 20.28 -20.37 53.59
C PRO A 838 20.94 -20.60 52.15
N ARG A 839 21.62 -19.56 51.60
CA ARG A 839 22.43 -19.41 50.32
C ARG A 839 23.74 -20.27 50.26
N PRO A 840 24.71 -20.21 49.26
CA PRO A 840 24.84 -19.74 47.84
C PRO A 840 25.56 -20.81 46.89
N PRO A 841 26.58 -20.55 46.01
CA PRO A 841 26.62 -20.07 44.58
C PRO A 841 27.42 -20.97 43.56
N ASN A 842 27.59 -20.47 42.32
CA ASN A 842 28.65 -20.75 41.30
C ASN A 842 28.32 -21.65 40.08
N TRP A 843 28.49 -21.11 38.88
CA TRP A 843 28.84 -21.85 37.65
C TRP A 843 30.10 -21.23 37.02
N PRO A 844 31.12 -22.03 36.64
CA PRO A 844 32.41 -21.56 36.14
C PRO A 844 32.51 -21.48 34.60
N THR A 845 33.42 -20.62 34.15
CA THR A 845 34.06 -20.54 32.82
C THR A 845 34.95 -21.76 32.49
N VAL A 846 35.16 -22.07 31.19
CA VAL A 846 36.48 -22.25 30.51
C VAL A 846 36.37 -22.84 29.06
N ARG A 847 36.99 -22.12 28.09
CA ARG A 847 37.83 -22.49 26.89
C ARG A 847 37.32 -23.51 25.84
N SER A 848 37.71 -23.52 24.55
CA SER A 848 38.87 -23.02 23.75
C SER A 848 38.51 -23.13 22.24
N LEU A 849 38.78 -22.15 21.35
CA LEU A 849 39.97 -21.90 20.45
C LEU A 849 40.14 -22.95 19.31
N ILE A 850 40.61 -22.67 18.08
CA ILE A 850 41.68 -21.76 17.57
C ILE A 850 41.48 -21.41 16.01
N PRO A 851 42.42 -20.78 15.22
CA PRO A 851 42.34 -19.47 14.51
C PRO A 851 42.65 -19.53 12.96
N VAL A 852 43.02 -18.50 12.15
CA VAL A 852 44.27 -17.65 12.01
C VAL A 852 44.10 -16.64 10.80
N PRO A 853 45.03 -15.71 10.41
CA PRO A 853 46.00 -14.82 11.10
C PRO A 853 45.95 -13.31 10.68
N TYR A 854 46.76 -12.52 11.40
CA TYR A 854 47.12 -11.10 11.24
C TYR A 854 48.64 -11.00 10.91
N ILE A 855 49.13 -9.89 10.34
CA ILE A 855 50.57 -9.51 10.32
C ILE A 855 50.71 -8.02 10.77
N GLY A 856 51.51 -7.79 11.84
CA GLY A 856 51.93 -6.47 12.38
C GLY A 856 53.23 -5.94 11.73
N PRO A 857 54.08 -5.07 12.35
CA PRO A 857 54.37 -4.86 13.80
C PRO A 857 54.30 -3.37 14.29
N GLN A 858 53.92 -3.04 15.54
CA GLN A 858 54.70 -2.77 16.79
C GLN A 858 55.76 -1.65 16.72
N LEU A 859 55.80 -0.64 17.63
CA LEU A 859 56.30 -0.74 19.01
C LEU A 859 55.83 0.39 19.97
N ARG A 860 55.74 0.04 21.28
CA ARG A 860 55.50 0.87 22.49
C ARG A 860 56.80 1.57 22.94
N THR A 861 56.78 2.58 23.82
CA THR A 861 56.96 2.42 25.30
C THR A 861 56.48 3.63 26.14
N GLN A 862 56.04 3.32 27.39
CA GLN A 862 55.82 4.23 28.54
C GLN A 862 57.19 4.51 29.25
N VAL A 863 57.41 5.50 30.16
CA VAL A 863 56.92 5.62 31.57
C VAL A 863 57.31 7.02 32.18
N LYS A 864 56.52 7.46 33.18
CA LYS A 864 56.52 8.66 34.11
C LYS A 864 57.75 8.80 35.09
N PRO A 865 57.82 9.70 36.14
CA PRO A 865 57.12 10.96 36.54
C PRO A 865 58.00 12.15 37.13
N SER A 866 57.39 13.36 37.16
CA SER A 866 57.43 14.53 38.10
C SER A 866 58.68 15.14 38.82
N LYS A 867 58.83 16.48 38.60
CA LYS A 867 59.00 17.65 39.51
C LYS A 867 60.25 17.89 40.39
N ALA A 868 60.94 19.00 40.10
CA ALA A 868 61.35 20.09 41.03
C ALA A 868 61.58 21.40 40.22
N GLN A 869 60.78 22.47 40.42
CA GLN A 869 61.14 23.80 40.98
C GLN A 869 62.45 24.43 40.46
N ILE A 870 62.43 25.62 39.83
CA ILE A 870 62.75 26.94 40.44
C ILE A 870 62.04 28.11 39.70
N LYS A 871 61.70 29.16 40.46
CA LYS A 871 60.99 30.41 40.08
C LYS A 871 61.96 31.52 39.61
N GLY A 872 61.54 32.31 38.61
CA GLY A 872 61.96 33.72 38.41
C GLY A 872 62.50 34.10 37.02
N LYS A 873 61.68 34.83 36.22
CA LYS A 873 61.91 35.73 35.04
C LYS A 873 63.27 35.70 34.28
N PRO A 874 63.22 35.77 32.93
CA PRO A 874 63.12 37.08 32.25
C PRO A 874 61.98 37.17 31.24
N SER A 875 61.51 38.39 31.02
CA SER A 875 60.32 38.78 30.26
C SER A 875 60.68 39.44 28.93
N GLY A 876 59.91 39.11 27.89
CA GLY A 876 59.71 39.95 26.69
C GLY A 876 60.32 39.39 25.41
N ASN A 877 59.53 38.63 24.62
CA ASN A 877 59.68 38.60 23.17
C ASN A 877 58.33 38.31 22.49
N LEU A 878 57.66 39.42 22.19
CA LEU A 878 56.66 39.72 21.16
C LEU A 878 55.81 38.55 20.61
N THR A 879 54.77 38.26 21.36
CA THR A 879 53.40 38.24 20.83
C THR A 879 53.02 39.59 20.22
N HIS A 880 52.51 39.60 19.00
CA HIS A 880 51.35 40.44 18.63
C HIS A 880 50.43 39.56 17.78
N ASN A 881 49.47 38.91 18.43
CA ASN A 881 48.09 39.38 18.57
C ASN A 881 47.19 38.91 17.42
N TRP A 882 46.72 37.66 17.51
CA TRP A 882 45.30 37.33 17.25
C TRP A 882 44.82 36.26 18.25
N ARG A 883 44.93 36.60 19.54
CA ARG A 883 43.93 36.23 20.57
C ARG A 883 43.62 37.48 21.40
N GLN A 884 43.21 38.54 20.71
CA GLN A 884 42.23 39.49 21.23
C GLN A 884 41.30 39.84 20.06
N GLY A 885 39.99 39.64 20.26
CA GLY A 885 38.99 40.32 19.46
C GLY A 885 38.51 39.68 18.15
N TYR A 886 38.87 38.45 17.80
CA TYR A 886 38.09 37.68 16.83
C TYR A 886 37.44 36.49 17.54
N ASN A 887 36.21 36.70 18.01
CA ASN A 887 35.22 35.63 17.79
C ASN A 887 35.39 35.23 16.32
N PRO A 888 35.69 33.97 15.96
CA PRO A 888 35.42 33.57 14.58
C PRO A 888 33.99 34.04 14.34
N PRO A 889 33.68 34.81 13.26
CA PRO A 889 32.35 35.35 13.07
C PRO A 889 31.41 34.21 13.40
N LEU A 890 30.62 34.41 14.45
CA LEU A 890 29.61 33.45 14.85
C LEU A 890 28.76 33.38 13.59
N HIS A 891 28.98 32.32 12.82
CA HIS A 891 28.25 31.94 11.61
C HIS A 891 28.74 32.64 10.34
N ILE A 892 29.63 31.96 9.59
CA ILE A 892 30.00 32.31 8.21
C ILE A 892 29.23 31.39 7.26
N THR A 893 28.52 31.97 6.30
CA THR A 893 27.82 31.21 5.24
C THR A 893 28.67 31.00 3.99
N PHE A 894 28.25 30.11 3.09
CA PHE A 894 29.04 29.71 1.91
C PHE A 894 29.45 30.91 1.03
N ILE A 895 28.55 31.88 0.80
CA ILE A 895 28.81 33.06 -0.03
C ILE A 895 29.75 34.05 0.69
N GLU A 896 29.57 34.26 2.00
CA GLU A 896 30.46 35.12 2.80
C GLU A 896 31.88 34.53 2.91
N CYS A 897 32.02 33.20 2.91
CA CYS A 897 33.33 32.54 2.82
C CYS A 897 34.04 32.77 1.48
N LEU A 898 33.32 33.10 0.40
CA LEU A 898 33.89 33.41 -0.91
C LEU A 898 34.35 34.88 -1.01
N SER A 899 33.89 35.77 -0.13
CA SER A 899 34.26 37.19 -0.10
C SER A 899 34.41 37.70 1.33
N PRO A 900 35.49 37.33 2.03
CA PRO A 900 35.65 37.61 3.46
C PRO A 900 35.83 39.10 3.81
N GLU A 901 36.05 39.97 2.83
CA GLU A 901 36.24 41.42 3.03
C GLU A 901 34.94 42.25 2.90
N ASP A 902 33.86 41.68 2.32
CA ASP A 902 32.58 42.36 2.13
C ASP A 902 31.51 41.80 3.08
N ASN A 903 30.99 42.63 3.98
CA ASN A 903 29.95 42.23 4.93
C ASN A 903 28.56 42.26 4.26
N LEU A 904 28.30 41.30 3.38
CA LEU A 904 27.13 41.27 2.49
C LEU A 904 25.77 41.10 3.22
N SER A 905 25.77 40.81 4.52
CA SER A 905 24.57 40.72 5.39
C SER A 905 23.48 39.76 4.87
N ILE A 906 23.85 38.76 4.08
CA ILE A 906 22.93 37.81 3.42
C ILE A 906 22.53 36.67 4.39
N SER A 907 23.05 36.66 5.62
CA SER A 907 22.82 35.55 6.56
C SER A 907 22.53 35.97 8.02
N LYS A 908 21.69 35.18 8.69
CA LYS A 908 21.43 35.20 10.14
C LYS A 908 21.23 33.77 10.63
N ASN A 909 21.71 33.45 11.84
CA ASN A 909 21.58 32.12 12.43
C ASN A 909 20.20 31.93 13.11
N SER A 910 19.13 32.05 12.31
CA SER A 910 17.74 31.94 12.77
C SER A 910 16.98 30.85 12.00
N LEU A 911 15.81 30.45 12.50
CA LEU A 911 14.85 29.58 11.79
C LEU A 911 14.07 30.33 10.70
N GLU A 912 14.25 31.64 10.58
CA GLU A 912 13.58 32.46 9.58
C GLU A 912 14.47 32.64 8.33
N SER A 913 13.86 32.57 7.14
CA SER A 913 14.52 32.86 5.87
C SER A 913 14.97 34.32 5.82
N VAL A 914 16.22 34.56 5.43
CA VAL A 914 16.84 35.89 5.40
C VAL A 914 16.64 36.57 4.04
N THR A 915 16.64 35.79 2.96
CA THR A 915 16.41 36.27 1.58
C THR A 915 14.91 36.25 1.26
N GLN A 916 14.33 37.44 1.07
CA GLN A 916 12.91 37.63 0.75
C GLN A 916 12.69 38.03 -0.72
N THR A 917 13.76 38.31 -1.48
CA THR A 917 13.74 38.72 -2.89
C THR A 917 14.93 38.12 -3.64
N VAL A 918 14.74 37.71 -4.90
CA VAL A 918 15.82 37.19 -5.76
C VAL A 918 16.87 38.28 -6.01
N THR A 919 18.15 37.98 -5.74
CA THR A 919 19.26 38.95 -5.83
C THR A 919 20.42 38.35 -6.61
N ALA A 920 21.07 39.13 -7.48
CA ALA A 920 22.20 38.67 -8.29
C ALA A 920 23.48 39.44 -8.00
N TYR A 921 24.60 38.72 -7.97
CA TYR A 921 25.94 39.19 -7.70
C TYR A 921 26.87 38.79 -8.84
N LYS A 922 27.66 39.72 -9.37
CA LYS A 922 28.73 39.43 -10.31
C LYS A 922 30.00 39.11 -9.53
N PHE A 923 30.64 38.01 -9.90
CA PHE A 923 31.94 37.61 -9.38
C PHE A 923 33.03 38.42 -10.08
N VAL A 924 33.90 39.08 -9.30
CA VAL A 924 35.01 39.88 -9.81
C VAL A 924 36.32 39.34 -9.22
N SER A 925 37.26 38.95 -10.09
CA SER A 925 38.60 38.52 -9.70
C SER A 925 39.64 39.18 -10.59
N PRO A 926 40.69 39.80 -10.02
CA PRO A 926 41.76 40.45 -10.79
C PRO A 926 42.48 39.47 -11.73
N VAL A 927 42.65 38.21 -11.31
CA VAL A 927 43.34 37.15 -12.08
C VAL A 927 42.50 36.66 -13.26
N TRP A 928 41.17 36.71 -13.15
CA TRP A 928 40.24 36.27 -14.20
C TRP A 928 40.12 37.28 -15.34
N GLU A 929 40.32 38.58 -15.07
CA GLU A 929 40.30 39.65 -16.09
C GLU A 929 41.60 39.74 -16.90
N GLU A 930 42.76 39.36 -16.34
CA GLU A 930 44.05 39.45 -17.04
C GLU A 930 44.43 38.22 -17.89
N GLN A 931 44.00 37.00 -17.49
CA GLN A 931 44.50 35.76 -18.11
C GLN A 931 43.54 35.06 -19.08
N ALA A 932 42.25 35.38 -19.06
CA ALA A 932 41.28 34.82 -19.99
C ALA A 932 40.93 35.87 -21.05
N ASN A 933 41.36 35.65 -22.30
CA ASN A 933 40.89 36.40 -23.48
C ASN A 933 39.41 36.07 -23.81
N MET A 934 38.58 35.81 -22.78
CA MET A 934 37.19 35.40 -22.83
C MET A 934 36.37 36.23 -21.83
N HIS A 935 35.56 37.14 -22.36
CA HIS A 935 34.63 38.03 -21.66
C HIS A 935 33.40 37.30 -21.06
N VAL A 936 33.56 36.19 -20.32
CA VAL A 936 32.41 35.48 -19.72
C VAL A 936 32.28 35.83 -18.22
N PRO A 937 31.35 36.73 -17.83
CA PRO A 937 31.12 37.08 -16.43
C PRO A 937 30.43 35.93 -15.67
N ILE A 938 30.95 35.58 -14.48
CA ILE A 938 30.28 34.64 -13.57
C ILE A 938 29.29 35.41 -12.69
N ILE A 939 28.05 34.94 -12.62
CA ILE A 939 26.95 35.59 -11.89
C ILE A 939 26.35 34.58 -10.92
N VAL A 940 26.29 34.95 -9.64
CA VAL A 940 25.69 34.17 -8.56
C VAL A 940 24.31 34.76 -8.25
N VAL A 941 23.27 33.93 -8.34
CA VAL A 941 21.89 34.34 -8.04
C VAL A 941 21.45 33.68 -6.74
N ASP A 942 21.11 34.50 -5.74
CA ASP A 942 20.52 34.06 -4.48
C ASP A 942 18.99 34.18 -4.50
N THR A 943 18.31 33.18 -3.94
CA THR A 943 16.85 32.99 -4.09
C THR A 943 16.19 32.70 -2.74
N PRO A 944 14.94 33.17 -2.50
CA PRO A 944 14.18 32.75 -1.32
C PRO A 944 14.02 31.22 -1.22
N GLY A 945 14.02 30.69 0.00
CA GLY A 945 13.96 29.23 0.22
C GLY A 945 12.59 28.61 -0.09
N LEU A 946 12.57 27.43 -0.71
CA LEU A 946 11.35 26.63 -0.99
C LEU A 946 10.63 26.08 0.26
N LEU A 947 11.13 26.35 1.47
CA LEU A 947 10.55 25.92 2.75
C LEU A 947 10.16 27.12 3.63
N ASP A 948 9.93 28.28 3.02
CA ASP A 948 9.63 29.50 3.76
C ASP A 948 8.25 29.40 4.47
N SER A 949 8.24 29.67 5.77
CA SER A 949 7.00 29.68 6.57
C SER A 949 6.07 30.85 6.24
N LYS A 950 6.61 31.93 5.66
CA LYS A 950 5.95 33.20 5.34
C LYS A 950 5.57 33.32 3.86
N MET A 951 6.21 32.57 2.96
CA MET A 951 5.97 32.61 1.51
C MET A 951 5.54 31.23 0.97
N SER A 952 4.68 31.22 -0.05
CA SER A 952 4.32 29.98 -0.76
C SER A 952 5.37 29.63 -1.81
N GLU A 953 5.52 28.35 -2.12
CA GLU A 953 6.40 27.84 -3.17
C GLU A 953 5.99 28.40 -4.55
N ALA A 954 4.69 28.63 -4.75
CA ALA A 954 4.16 29.33 -5.93
C ALA A 954 4.67 30.78 -6.02
N HIS A 955 4.73 31.48 -4.89
CA HIS A 955 5.22 32.84 -4.81
C HIS A 955 6.71 32.93 -5.13
N VAL A 956 7.52 32.02 -4.57
CA VAL A 956 8.96 31.93 -4.85
C VAL A 956 9.23 31.67 -6.33
N LEU A 957 8.50 30.74 -6.95
CA LEU A 957 8.63 30.47 -8.38
C LEU A 957 8.17 31.65 -9.25
N LYS A 958 7.12 32.36 -8.84
CA LYS A 958 6.65 33.56 -9.53
C LYS A 958 7.65 34.71 -9.44
N ASP A 959 8.30 34.89 -8.29
CA ASP A 959 9.35 35.90 -8.11
C ASP A 959 10.59 35.56 -8.97
N LEU A 960 10.95 34.28 -9.08
CA LEU A 960 12.00 33.82 -10.00
C LEU A 960 11.61 34.07 -11.46
N GLN A 961 10.38 33.75 -11.87
CA GLN A 961 9.88 34.02 -13.23
C GLN A 961 9.79 35.51 -13.53
N LYS A 962 9.37 36.33 -12.57
CA LYS A 962 9.30 37.79 -12.69
C LYS A 962 10.70 38.36 -12.83
N TRP A 963 11.63 37.96 -11.95
CA TRP A 963 13.03 38.34 -12.02
C TRP A 963 13.63 37.95 -13.38
N GLN A 964 13.37 36.72 -13.85
CA GLN A 964 13.78 36.26 -15.17
C GLN A 964 13.20 37.15 -16.27
N LYS A 965 11.89 37.43 -16.27
CA LYS A 965 11.25 38.26 -17.31
C LYS A 965 11.75 39.70 -17.34
N GLU A 966 12.02 40.29 -16.18
CA GLU A 966 12.54 41.66 -16.05
C GLU A 966 14.04 41.74 -16.44
N ASN A 967 14.73 40.61 -16.37
CA ASN A 967 16.18 40.49 -16.57
C ASN A 967 16.54 39.45 -17.64
N VAL A 968 15.70 39.21 -18.65
CA VAL A 968 16.02 38.33 -19.81
C VAL A 968 15.62 39.04 -21.10
N ASP A 969 16.57 39.26 -22.01
CA ASP A 969 16.32 39.89 -23.31
C ASP A 969 16.19 38.81 -24.40
N LEU A 970 15.02 38.71 -25.03
CA LEU A 970 14.70 37.69 -26.04
C LEU A 970 15.42 37.91 -27.39
N LYS A 971 16.18 39.01 -27.55
CA LYS A 971 16.67 39.48 -28.86
C LYS A 971 18.11 39.10 -29.23
N THR A 972 18.92 38.53 -28.35
CA THR A 972 20.32 38.19 -28.65
C THR A 972 20.59 36.69 -28.56
N SER A 973 20.42 36.01 -29.69
CA SER A 973 20.54 34.56 -29.87
C SER A 973 21.98 34.02 -29.92
N GLN A 974 22.95 34.64 -29.23
CA GLN A 974 24.38 34.27 -29.38
C GLN A 974 25.14 33.98 -28.07
N ILE A 975 24.48 33.86 -26.91
CA ILE A 975 25.16 33.54 -25.66
C ILE A 975 24.66 32.19 -25.12
N THR A 976 25.56 31.20 -25.10
CA THR A 976 25.36 29.90 -24.43
C THR A 976 25.59 30.07 -22.92
N PHE A 977 24.56 29.84 -22.11
CA PHE A 977 24.66 29.88 -20.66
C PHE A 977 24.86 28.47 -20.09
N SER A 978 25.91 28.27 -19.30
CA SER A 978 26.11 27.07 -18.47
C SER A 978 25.57 27.34 -17.07
N HIS A 979 24.39 26.81 -16.73
CA HIS A 979 23.78 27.01 -15.42
C HIS A 979 24.26 25.96 -14.40
N LEU A 980 24.69 26.42 -13.22
CA LEU A 980 25.08 25.60 -12.07
C LEU A 980 24.12 25.89 -10.90
N VAL A 981 23.55 24.85 -10.30
CA VAL A 981 22.60 24.95 -9.17
C VAL A 981 23.23 24.39 -7.89
N MET A 982 23.23 25.18 -6.82
CA MET A 982 23.70 24.77 -5.49
C MET A 982 22.52 24.65 -4.52
N TYR A 983 22.24 23.44 -4.05
CA TYR A 983 21.22 23.16 -3.05
C TYR A 983 21.86 22.90 -1.68
N PHE A 984 21.55 23.72 -0.67
CA PHE A 984 22.19 23.63 0.64
C PHE A 984 21.38 22.79 1.63
N GLU A 985 22.02 21.81 2.28
CA GLU A 985 21.40 20.95 3.30
C GLU A 985 22.21 21.01 4.61
N ARG A 986 21.55 21.14 5.77
CA ARG A 986 22.23 21.15 7.08
C ARG A 986 22.48 19.72 7.56
N ILE A 987 23.74 19.39 7.88
CA ILE A 987 24.09 18.04 8.34
C ILE A 987 23.62 17.72 9.77
N THR A 988 23.35 18.77 10.56
CA THR A 988 22.92 18.67 11.96
C THR A 988 21.46 18.23 12.13
N ASP A 989 20.67 18.22 11.05
CA ASP A 989 19.27 17.81 11.09
C ASP A 989 19.13 16.28 11.16
N LYS A 990 18.82 15.79 12.35
CA LYS A 990 18.77 14.36 12.70
C LYS A 990 17.69 13.54 11.96
N ARG A 991 16.76 14.18 11.24
CA ARG A 991 15.62 13.52 10.55
C ARG A 991 15.17 14.30 9.32
N MET A 992 14.76 13.59 8.27
CA MET A 992 14.05 14.19 7.13
C MET A 992 12.58 14.44 7.46
N SER A 993 12.22 15.70 7.73
CA SER A 993 10.83 16.10 7.94
C SER A 993 9.99 15.94 6.67
N GLY A 994 8.66 15.80 6.84
CA GLY A 994 7.72 15.69 5.72
C GLY A 994 7.80 16.88 4.75
N SER A 995 7.98 18.09 5.30
CA SER A 995 8.18 19.33 4.53
C SER A 995 9.46 19.29 3.71
N LYS A 996 10.60 18.86 4.29
CA LYS A 996 11.86 18.72 3.54
C LYS A 996 11.75 17.69 2.41
N ARG A 997 11.11 16.54 2.65
CA ARG A 997 10.84 15.55 1.58
C ARG A 997 9.92 16.08 0.48
N ARG A 998 9.14 17.13 0.77
CA ARG A 998 8.24 17.79 -0.19
C ARG A 998 8.99 18.84 -1.01
N ALA A 999 9.80 19.70 -0.38
CA ALA A 999 10.69 20.62 -1.08
C ALA A 999 11.66 19.87 -2.00
N ILE A 1000 12.21 18.74 -1.54
CA ILE A 1000 13.00 17.84 -2.39
C ILE A 1000 12.20 17.31 -3.57
N ARG A 1001 10.92 16.96 -3.40
CA ARG A 1001 10.08 16.51 -4.51
C ARG A 1001 9.78 17.63 -5.51
N ILE A 1002 9.53 18.85 -5.05
CA ILE A 1002 9.35 20.03 -5.90
C ILE A 1002 10.64 20.30 -6.68
N PHE A 1003 11.78 20.30 -5.98
CA PHE A 1003 13.11 20.45 -6.59
C PHE A 1003 13.40 19.34 -7.62
N LYS A 1004 13.17 18.06 -7.28
CA LYS A 1004 13.31 16.93 -8.21
C LYS A 1004 12.39 17.04 -9.43
N SER A 1005 11.19 17.60 -9.26
CA SER A 1005 10.25 17.81 -10.37
C SER A 1005 10.66 18.99 -11.26
N LEU A 1006 11.25 20.05 -10.68
CA LEU A 1006 11.81 21.19 -11.42
C LEU A 1006 13.04 20.83 -12.24
N LEU A 1007 13.79 19.80 -11.82
CA LEU A 1007 14.98 19.32 -12.54
C LEU A 1007 14.64 18.49 -13.79
N GLY A 1008 13.43 17.92 -13.89
CA GLY A 1008 13.04 17.03 -14.99
C GLY A 1008 13.90 15.75 -15.13
N PRO A 1009 13.52 14.80 -16.00
CA PRO A 1009 14.34 13.63 -16.29
C PRO A 1009 15.55 14.01 -17.17
N GLY A 1010 16.78 13.91 -16.64
CA GLY A 1010 18.02 14.00 -17.42
C GLY A 1010 18.82 15.31 -17.34
N ALA A 1011 18.47 16.28 -16.47
CA ALA A 1011 19.14 17.59 -16.41
C ALA A 1011 20.41 17.66 -15.54
N VAL A 1012 20.97 16.53 -15.08
CA VAL A 1012 21.88 16.53 -13.90
C VAL A 1012 23.34 16.22 -14.20
N ASN A 1013 23.82 16.44 -15.42
CA ASN A 1013 25.19 16.13 -15.87
C ASN A 1013 26.28 17.00 -15.16
N GLY A 1014 26.47 16.82 -13.83
CA GLY A 1014 27.35 17.60 -12.97
C GLY A 1014 26.86 19.02 -12.59
N ARG A 1015 25.75 19.48 -13.17
CA ARG A 1015 25.26 20.87 -13.08
C ARG A 1015 24.50 21.21 -11.79
N VAL A 1016 24.02 20.21 -11.07
CA VAL A 1016 23.29 20.39 -9.80
C VAL A 1016 24.07 19.75 -8.67
N ASN A 1017 24.30 20.51 -7.60
CA ASN A 1017 25.19 20.10 -6.52
C ASN A 1017 24.54 20.32 -5.15
N ILE A 1018 24.54 19.28 -4.33
CA ILE A 1018 24.12 19.35 -2.94
C ILE A 1018 25.32 19.69 -2.07
N ILE A 1019 25.22 20.80 -1.35
CA ILE A 1019 26.26 21.27 -0.44
C ILE A 1019 25.78 21.05 0.99
N THR A 1020 26.43 20.12 1.69
CA THR A 1020 26.14 19.89 3.11
C THR A 1020 26.91 20.88 3.99
N THR A 1021 26.18 21.53 4.90
CA THR A 1021 26.66 22.67 5.72
C THR A 1021 26.60 22.36 7.22
N MET A 1022 27.15 23.26 8.05
CA MET A 1022 27.17 23.19 9.53
C MET A 1022 28.07 22.09 10.13
N TRP A 1023 29.05 21.59 9.37
CA TRP A 1023 30.01 20.59 9.86
C TRP A 1023 30.88 21.10 11.02
N ASN A 1024 31.20 22.39 11.04
CA ASN A 1024 31.92 23.07 12.12
C ASN A 1024 31.10 23.21 13.43
N GLN A 1025 29.79 22.95 13.41
CA GLN A 1025 28.91 23.05 14.57
C GLN A 1025 28.70 21.72 15.30
N ILE A 1026 29.33 20.63 14.86
CA ILE A 1026 29.16 19.30 15.44
C ILE A 1026 30.14 19.09 16.60
N PRO A 1027 29.68 18.98 17.86
CA PRO A 1027 30.58 18.79 18.99
C PRO A 1027 30.97 17.31 19.18
N GLY A 1028 32.29 17.06 19.24
CA GLY A 1028 32.87 15.80 19.68
C GLY A 1028 32.83 14.64 18.66
N ALA A 1029 33.64 13.60 18.94
CA ALA A 1029 33.82 12.46 18.03
C ALA A 1029 32.52 11.68 17.76
N LYS A 1030 31.65 11.55 18.77
CA LYS A 1030 30.36 10.87 18.64
C LYS A 1030 29.36 11.65 17.78
N GLY A 1031 29.38 12.98 17.85
CA GLY A 1031 28.57 13.83 16.98
C GLY A 1031 29.04 13.74 15.53
N MET A 1032 30.36 13.76 15.31
CA MET A 1032 30.95 13.67 13.97
C MET A 1032 30.64 12.31 13.31
N ALA A 1033 30.67 11.22 14.07
CA ALA A 1033 30.27 9.90 13.57
C ALA A 1033 28.80 9.86 13.11
N ALA A 1034 27.88 10.42 13.90
CA ALA A 1034 26.46 10.49 13.53
C ALA A 1034 26.20 11.39 12.32
N ALA A 1035 26.94 12.49 12.18
CA ALA A 1035 26.86 13.36 11.00
C ALA A 1035 27.41 12.67 9.74
N MET A 1036 28.44 11.83 9.88
CA MET A 1036 28.98 11.04 8.78
C MET A 1036 28.00 9.94 8.32
N GLU A 1037 27.36 9.26 9.26
CA GLU A 1037 26.27 8.30 8.99
C GLU A 1037 25.12 9.01 8.25
N ARG A 1038 24.74 10.21 8.69
CA ARG A 1038 23.72 11.03 8.02
C ARG A 1038 24.13 11.47 6.62
N TYR A 1039 25.40 11.80 6.41
CA TYR A 1039 25.94 12.15 5.09
C TYR A 1039 25.83 10.97 4.12
N GLN A 1040 26.15 9.76 4.61
CA GLN A 1040 25.97 8.52 3.84
C GLN A 1040 24.50 8.21 3.59
N GLU A 1041 23.61 8.41 4.55
CA GLU A 1041 22.16 8.24 4.39
C GLU A 1041 21.58 9.18 3.31
N LEU A 1042 22.04 10.44 3.29
CA LEU A 1042 21.67 11.40 2.24
C LEU A 1042 22.07 10.90 0.85
N GLN A 1043 23.27 10.34 0.71
CA GLN A 1043 23.77 9.82 -0.56
C GLN A 1043 23.12 8.49 -0.97
N ASN A 1044 22.92 7.57 -0.02
CA ASN A 1044 22.54 6.19 -0.31
C ASN A 1044 21.01 5.96 -0.28
N GLU A 1045 20.25 6.86 0.33
CA GLU A 1045 18.79 6.69 0.48
C GLU A 1045 17.97 7.83 -0.13
N PHE A 1046 18.38 9.09 0.05
CA PHE A 1046 17.55 10.24 -0.33
C PHE A 1046 17.85 10.79 -1.74
N TRP A 1047 19.11 10.77 -2.14
CA TRP A 1047 19.60 11.30 -3.41
C TRP A 1047 20.29 10.25 -4.28
N LYS A 1048 20.15 8.97 -3.93
CA LYS A 1048 20.82 7.86 -4.60
C LYS A 1048 20.59 7.87 -6.11
N ASP A 1049 19.32 7.92 -6.50
CA ASP A 1049 18.92 7.87 -7.91
C ASP A 1049 19.47 9.10 -8.68
N GLU A 1050 19.51 10.27 -8.05
CA GLU A 1050 20.00 11.49 -8.71
C GLU A 1050 21.54 11.58 -8.75
N ILE A 1051 22.24 10.99 -7.78
CA ILE A 1051 23.71 10.87 -7.79
C ILE A 1051 24.14 9.94 -8.93
N GLU A 1052 23.40 8.86 -9.16
CA GLU A 1052 23.59 7.97 -10.33
C GLU A 1052 23.36 8.73 -11.66
N ASP A 1053 22.49 9.74 -11.67
CA ASP A 1053 22.20 10.63 -12.83
C ASP A 1053 23.17 11.84 -12.95
N GLY A 1054 24.23 11.92 -12.14
CA GLY A 1054 25.29 12.93 -12.24
C GLY A 1054 25.23 14.08 -11.23
N LEU A 1055 24.34 14.04 -10.23
CA LEU A 1055 24.26 15.00 -9.13
C LEU A 1055 25.52 14.95 -8.24
N GLY A 1056 26.18 16.09 -8.06
CA GLY A 1056 27.32 16.20 -7.16
C GLY A 1056 26.89 16.37 -5.71
N VAL A 1057 27.56 15.69 -4.77
CA VAL A 1057 27.41 15.95 -3.32
C VAL A 1057 28.74 16.38 -2.75
N ARG A 1058 28.77 17.56 -2.11
CA ARG A 1058 29.97 18.20 -1.57
C ARG A 1058 29.77 18.56 -0.09
N ARG A 1059 30.87 18.54 0.65
CA ARG A 1059 30.91 18.88 2.08
C ARG A 1059 31.56 20.25 2.26
N PHE A 1060 30.79 21.21 2.77
CA PHE A 1060 31.29 22.54 3.12
C PHE A 1060 31.65 22.60 4.61
N GLU A 1061 32.92 22.82 4.92
CA GLU A 1061 33.44 22.74 6.29
C GLU A 1061 33.27 24.05 7.08
N GLY A 1062 32.69 25.08 6.47
CA GLY A 1062 32.53 26.39 7.10
C GLY A 1062 33.82 27.23 7.08
N THR A 1063 34.75 26.92 6.17
CA THR A 1063 36.01 27.64 5.99
C THR A 1063 36.11 28.27 4.59
N PRO A 1064 36.78 29.43 4.43
CA PRO A 1064 37.01 30.05 3.13
C PRO A 1064 37.65 29.09 2.12
N GLN A 1065 38.61 28.27 2.57
CA GLN A 1065 39.28 27.28 1.73
C GLN A 1065 38.31 26.22 1.21
N SER A 1066 37.39 25.73 2.05
CA SER A 1066 36.39 24.74 1.63
C SER A 1066 35.33 25.31 0.68
N ALA A 1067 34.92 26.58 0.85
CA ALA A 1067 34.02 27.26 -0.08
C ALA A 1067 34.68 27.45 -1.46
N LEU A 1068 35.91 27.95 -1.46
CA LEU A 1068 36.69 28.19 -2.67
C LEU A 1068 36.95 26.90 -3.45
N TRP A 1069 37.34 25.82 -2.74
CA TRP A 1069 37.55 24.53 -3.37
C TRP A 1069 36.28 23.99 -4.05
N ILE A 1070 35.13 24.07 -3.37
CA ILE A 1070 33.85 23.67 -3.97
C ILE A 1070 33.56 24.54 -5.21
N PHE A 1071 33.66 25.86 -5.09
CA PHE A 1071 33.37 26.78 -6.19
C PHE A 1071 34.25 26.52 -7.43
N THR A 1072 35.57 26.38 -7.26
CA THR A 1072 36.50 26.09 -8.36
C THR A 1072 36.17 24.78 -9.06
N GLN A 1073 35.80 23.74 -8.30
CA GLN A 1073 35.37 22.45 -8.87
C GLN A 1073 34.06 22.55 -9.64
N LEU A 1074 33.14 23.42 -9.23
CA LEU A 1074 31.87 23.63 -9.95
C LEU A 1074 32.09 24.39 -11.26
N VAL A 1075 32.94 25.42 -11.24
CA VAL A 1075 33.27 26.21 -12.43
C VAL A 1075 34.06 25.38 -13.45
N SER A 1076 34.94 24.48 -13.00
CA SER A 1076 35.67 23.56 -13.89
C SER A 1076 34.75 22.53 -14.57
N ILE A 1077 33.66 22.10 -13.92
CA ILE A 1077 32.65 21.22 -14.52
C ILE A 1077 31.85 21.95 -15.61
N ALA A 1078 31.69 23.27 -15.51
CA ALA A 1078 30.92 24.08 -16.45
C ALA A 1078 31.75 24.63 -17.64
N SER A 1079 33.08 24.46 -17.65
CA SER A 1079 34.02 25.09 -18.58
C SER A 1079 34.96 24.05 -19.24
N ASP A 1080 35.47 24.31 -20.45
CA ASP A 1080 36.43 23.41 -21.13
C ASP A 1080 37.74 23.30 -20.32
N PRO A 1081 38.25 22.08 -20.03
CA PRO A 1081 39.41 21.85 -19.17
C PRO A 1081 40.71 22.48 -19.66
N ARG A 1082 40.78 22.97 -20.91
CA ARG A 1082 41.92 23.72 -21.45
C ARG A 1082 42.09 25.14 -20.88
N TYR A 1083 41.10 25.67 -20.16
CA TYR A 1083 41.05 27.07 -19.70
C TYR A 1083 41.20 27.26 -18.18
N LEU A 1084 41.68 26.25 -17.43
CA LEU A 1084 41.80 26.34 -15.97
C LEU A 1084 43.18 26.87 -15.51
N PRO A 1085 43.26 28.03 -14.84
CA PRO A 1085 44.50 28.52 -14.24
C PRO A 1085 44.76 27.84 -12.89
N GLY A 1086 46.01 27.43 -12.66
CA GLY A 1086 46.48 26.79 -11.43
C GLY A 1086 46.59 27.71 -10.19
N GLU A 1087 46.11 28.95 -10.23
CA GLU A 1087 46.22 29.91 -9.11
C GLU A 1087 44.95 30.74 -8.90
N LEU A 1088 43.85 30.13 -8.44
CA LEU A 1088 42.65 30.85 -7.97
C LEU A 1088 42.71 31.20 -6.46
N SER A 1089 43.89 31.40 -5.86
CA SER A 1089 44.04 31.54 -4.39
C SER A 1089 44.25 32.99 -3.90
N LYS A 1090 43.99 34.02 -4.71
CA LYS A 1090 44.27 35.43 -4.35
C LYS A 1090 43.03 36.33 -4.48
N GLY A 1091 42.21 36.37 -3.42
CA GLY A 1091 41.20 37.42 -3.14
C GLY A 1091 40.04 37.59 -4.12
N PHE A 1092 38.82 37.81 -3.60
CA PHE A 1092 37.60 37.99 -4.40
C PHE A 1092 36.68 39.06 -3.82
N ALA A 1093 35.89 39.69 -4.70
CA ALA A 1093 34.82 40.62 -4.33
C ALA A 1093 33.53 40.30 -5.11
N PHE A 1094 32.37 40.60 -4.51
CA PHE A 1094 31.07 40.50 -5.19
C PHE A 1094 30.47 41.89 -5.41
N GLN A 1095 30.11 42.21 -6.65
CA GLN A 1095 29.36 43.42 -6.95
C GLN A 1095 27.90 43.04 -7.21
N GLN A 1096 26.93 43.71 -6.58
CA GLN A 1096 25.53 43.56 -6.94
C GLN A 1096 25.28 44.19 -8.31
N VAL A 1097 24.64 43.48 -9.24
CA VAL A 1097 24.47 43.96 -10.62
C VAL A 1097 23.07 43.63 -11.15
N GLY A 1098 22.48 44.56 -11.91
CA GLY A 1098 21.31 44.27 -12.75
C GLY A 1098 21.77 43.71 -14.09
N ILE A 1099 21.51 42.44 -14.38
CA ILE A 1099 22.05 41.77 -15.57
C ILE A 1099 20.94 41.09 -16.34
N LYS A 1100 20.88 41.30 -17.67
CA LYS A 1100 19.98 40.61 -18.58
C LYS A 1100 20.58 39.25 -19.03
N LEU A 1101 19.97 38.12 -18.65
CA LEU A 1101 20.41 36.75 -18.94
C LEU A 1101 19.56 36.08 -20.04
N GLY A 1102 19.95 34.88 -20.49
CA GLY A 1102 19.22 34.10 -21.49
C GLY A 1102 18.23 33.08 -20.91
N GLU A 1103 17.63 32.32 -21.80
CA GLU A 1103 16.38 31.59 -21.64
C GLU A 1103 16.56 30.13 -21.09
N PHE A 1104 15.73 29.68 -20.12
CA PHE A 1104 15.60 28.27 -19.65
C PHE A 1104 14.72 27.44 -20.60
N ASN A 1105 15.25 26.41 -21.28
CA ASN A 1105 14.43 25.48 -22.06
C ASN A 1105 13.53 24.62 -21.14
N ASN A 1106 12.25 24.98 -21.04
CA ASN A 1106 11.23 24.21 -20.33
C ASN A 1106 10.24 23.57 -21.32
N HIS A 1107 10.06 22.24 -21.21
CA HIS A 1107 9.00 21.53 -21.91
C HIS A 1107 7.64 21.79 -21.24
N PRO A 1108 6.55 21.99 -22.01
CA PRO A 1108 5.23 22.32 -21.47
C PRO A 1108 4.56 21.22 -20.64
N GLU A 1109 5.02 19.96 -20.70
CA GLU A 1109 4.41 18.83 -19.99
C GLU A 1109 4.80 18.75 -18.50
N ASP A 1110 6.01 19.21 -18.11
CA ASP A 1110 6.47 19.20 -16.71
C ASP A 1110 5.73 20.22 -15.83
N ASN A 1111 5.16 21.25 -16.47
CA ASN A 1111 4.44 22.33 -15.83
C ASN A 1111 3.07 21.92 -15.26
N ALA A 1112 2.47 20.80 -15.68
CA ALA A 1112 1.19 20.34 -15.16
C ALA A 1112 1.35 19.57 -13.82
N ALA A 1113 2.38 18.73 -13.71
CA ALA A 1113 2.67 17.97 -12.49
C ALA A 1113 3.09 18.89 -11.34
N ILE A 1114 3.94 19.88 -11.62
CA ILE A 1114 4.39 20.89 -10.65
C ILE A 1114 3.21 21.73 -10.15
N ARG A 1115 2.30 22.14 -11.05
CA ARG A 1115 1.08 22.87 -10.69
C ARG A 1115 0.19 22.08 -9.74
N VAL A 1116 0.00 20.78 -9.97
CA VAL A 1116 -0.81 19.92 -9.09
C VAL A 1116 -0.13 19.76 -7.71
N ILE A 1117 1.19 19.63 -7.66
CA ILE A 1117 1.94 19.52 -6.40
C ILE A 1117 1.83 20.82 -5.59
N ILE A 1118 2.04 21.97 -6.23
CA ILE A 1118 1.96 23.29 -5.61
C ILE A 1118 0.52 23.60 -5.16
N HIS A 1119 -0.47 23.27 -5.99
CA HIS A 1119 -1.89 23.45 -5.68
C HIS A 1119 -2.31 22.65 -4.43
N ASN A 1120 -1.92 21.37 -4.37
CA ASN A 1120 -2.23 20.53 -3.21
C ASN A 1120 -1.47 20.99 -1.94
N ASP A 1121 -0.24 21.47 -2.07
CA ASP A 1121 0.51 22.02 -0.95
C ASP A 1121 -0.13 23.29 -0.38
N LEU A 1122 -0.51 24.23 -1.25
CA LEU A 1122 -1.24 25.44 -0.86
C LEU A 1122 -2.53 25.12 -0.11
N LEU A 1123 -3.30 24.11 -0.55
CA LEU A 1123 -4.50 23.64 0.16
C LEU A 1123 -4.19 23.12 1.57
N GLU A 1124 -3.12 22.35 1.74
CA GLU A 1124 -2.69 21.86 3.05
C GLU A 1124 -2.20 22.98 3.98
N ARG A 1125 -1.44 23.95 3.45
CA ARG A 1125 -0.98 25.11 4.22
C ARG A 1125 -2.15 26.02 4.61
N ILE A 1126 -3.11 26.22 3.73
CA ILE A 1126 -4.37 26.91 4.02
C ILE A 1126 -5.13 26.19 5.14
N ALA A 1127 -5.23 24.86 5.11
CA ALA A 1127 -5.86 24.09 6.17
C ALA A 1127 -5.12 24.22 7.52
N ALA A 1128 -3.79 24.20 7.52
CA ALA A 1128 -2.98 24.38 8.72
C ALA A 1128 -3.14 25.80 9.32
N VAL A 1129 -3.14 26.84 8.49
CA VAL A 1129 -3.38 28.22 8.91
C VAL A 1129 -4.81 28.38 9.44
N ARG A 1130 -5.81 27.73 8.82
CA ARG A 1130 -7.21 27.69 9.31
C ARG A 1130 -7.31 27.06 10.71
N MET A 1131 -6.61 25.95 10.95
CA MET A 1131 -6.57 25.36 12.30
C MET A 1131 -5.91 26.30 13.32
N ARG A 1132 -4.81 26.97 12.94
CA ARG A 1132 -4.11 27.92 13.82
C ARG A 1132 -4.99 29.13 14.18
N ILE A 1133 -5.76 29.64 13.21
CA ILE A 1133 -6.76 30.69 13.45
C ILE A 1133 -7.83 30.19 14.43
N GLY A 1134 -8.40 29.00 14.20
CA GLY A 1134 -9.42 28.42 15.07
C GLY A 1134 -8.94 28.23 16.51
N MET A 1135 -7.74 27.69 16.70
CA MET A 1135 -7.14 27.55 18.02
C MET A 1135 -6.92 28.89 18.71
N ALA A 1136 -6.37 29.89 18.00
CA ALA A 1136 -6.17 31.22 18.56
C ALA A 1136 -7.50 31.90 18.93
N GLU A 1137 -8.58 31.66 18.17
CA GLU A 1137 -9.92 32.19 18.45
C GLU A 1137 -10.60 31.49 19.64
N GLU A 1138 -10.49 30.17 19.76
CA GLU A 1138 -10.97 29.42 20.92
C GLU A 1138 -10.24 29.86 22.20
N GLU A 1139 -8.92 30.01 22.15
CA GLU A 1139 -8.13 30.51 23.29
C GLU A 1139 -8.47 31.97 23.62
N LEU A 1140 -8.68 32.84 22.63
CA LEU A 1140 -9.11 34.23 22.87
C LEU A 1140 -10.49 34.35 23.53
N ASN A 1141 -11.35 33.34 23.36
CA ASN A 1141 -12.71 33.27 23.91
C ASN A 1141 -12.78 32.54 25.28
N GLY A 1142 -11.65 32.06 25.80
CA GLY A 1142 -11.58 31.40 27.11
C GLY A 1142 -11.85 32.36 28.29
N PRO A 1143 -12.42 31.86 29.40
CA PRO A 1143 -12.91 32.69 30.51
C PRO A 1143 -11.81 33.33 31.38
N THR A 1144 -10.54 32.95 31.22
CA THR A 1144 -9.41 33.46 32.02
C THR A 1144 -8.16 33.60 31.15
N LEU A 1145 -7.94 34.79 30.58
CA LEU A 1145 -6.69 35.13 29.87
C LEU A 1145 -6.06 36.41 30.42
N ASP A 1146 -4.78 36.34 30.73
CA ASP A 1146 -3.96 37.49 31.09
C ASP A 1146 -3.78 38.46 29.90
N ARG A 1147 -3.59 39.76 30.18
CA ARG A 1147 -3.49 40.84 29.20
C ARG A 1147 -2.29 40.68 28.26
N ALA A 1148 -1.17 40.13 28.73
CA ALA A 1148 0.01 39.90 27.89
C ALA A 1148 -0.25 38.79 26.87
N LEU A 1149 -0.82 37.67 27.33
CA LEU A 1149 -1.18 36.53 26.48
C LEU A 1149 -2.27 36.90 25.46
N LYS A 1150 -3.26 37.71 25.88
CA LYS A 1150 -4.31 38.21 24.99
C LYS A 1150 -3.76 39.12 23.88
N ARG A 1151 -2.69 39.89 24.13
CA ARG A 1151 -2.01 40.70 23.10
C ARG A 1151 -1.24 39.81 22.13
N GLU A 1152 -0.55 38.79 22.64
CA GLU A 1152 0.23 37.87 21.82
C GLU A 1152 -0.67 37.01 20.92
N LEU A 1153 -1.78 36.49 21.45
CA LEU A 1153 -2.76 35.74 20.66
C LEU A 1153 -3.47 36.61 19.62
N LYS A 1154 -3.74 37.90 19.91
CA LYS A 1154 -4.24 38.84 18.89
C LYS A 1154 -3.20 39.08 17.79
N ARG A 1155 -1.91 39.17 18.13
CA ARG A 1155 -0.81 39.32 17.17
C ARG A 1155 -0.69 38.08 16.28
N GLU A 1156 -0.69 36.90 16.89
CA GLU A 1156 -0.63 35.61 16.20
C GLU A 1156 -1.83 35.39 15.28
N ARG A 1157 -3.05 35.68 15.76
CA ARG A 1157 -4.28 35.64 14.95
C ARG A 1157 -4.18 36.58 13.75
N ARG A 1158 -3.72 37.82 13.93
CA ARG A 1158 -3.55 38.80 12.84
C ARG A 1158 -2.53 38.33 11.80
N GLN A 1159 -1.40 37.75 12.23
CA GLN A 1159 -0.39 37.18 11.33
C GLN A 1159 -0.95 35.98 10.55
N ALA A 1160 -1.69 35.09 11.21
CA ALA A 1160 -2.30 33.93 10.58
C ALA A 1160 -3.35 34.32 9.52
N TYR A 1161 -4.18 35.34 9.79
CA TYR A 1161 -5.12 35.88 8.79
C TYR A 1161 -4.41 36.52 7.58
N GLY A 1162 -3.28 37.21 7.79
CA GLY A 1162 -2.47 37.75 6.69
C GLY A 1162 -1.90 36.66 5.77
N LEU A 1163 -1.38 35.59 6.38
CA LEU A 1163 -0.89 34.39 5.68
C LEU A 1163 -2.00 33.68 4.90
N LEU A 1164 -3.19 33.53 5.51
CA LEU A 1164 -4.34 32.93 4.86
C LEU A 1164 -4.75 33.72 3.61
N GLY A 1165 -4.76 35.06 3.70
CA GLY A 1165 -5.06 35.93 2.55
C GLY A 1165 -4.04 35.79 1.40
N ALA A 1166 -2.75 35.71 1.73
CA ALA A 1166 -1.69 35.50 0.74
C ALA A 1166 -1.85 34.14 0.03
N PHE A 1167 -2.03 33.05 0.77
CA PHE A 1167 -2.17 31.71 0.19
C PHE A 1167 -3.46 31.54 -0.62
N LEU A 1168 -4.58 32.12 -0.18
CA LEU A 1168 -5.81 32.10 -0.98
C LEU A 1168 -5.67 32.91 -2.28
N THR A 1169 -4.88 33.98 -2.27
CA THR A 1169 -4.58 34.76 -3.48
C THR A 1169 -3.72 33.96 -4.45
N ASP A 1170 -2.68 33.28 -3.96
CA ASP A 1170 -1.83 32.42 -4.77
C ASP A 1170 -2.61 31.24 -5.37
N LEU A 1171 -3.50 30.61 -4.58
CA LEU A 1171 -4.39 29.54 -5.03
C LEU A 1171 -5.37 30.01 -6.11
N ALA A 1172 -5.95 31.20 -5.95
CA ALA A 1172 -6.85 31.79 -6.95
C ALA A 1172 -6.12 32.09 -8.27
N LEU A 1173 -4.88 32.58 -8.19
CA LEU A 1173 -4.04 32.83 -9.38
C LEU A 1173 -3.67 31.54 -10.12
N LEU A 1174 -3.39 30.45 -9.40
CA LEU A 1174 -3.14 29.12 -9.98
C LEU A 1174 -4.39 28.53 -10.65
N SER A 1175 -5.58 28.83 -10.13
CA SER A 1175 -6.86 28.27 -10.60
C SER A 1175 -7.48 29.04 -11.77
N ALA A 1176 -7.08 30.29 -12.01
CA ALA A 1176 -7.65 31.16 -13.05
C ALA A 1176 -7.17 30.86 -14.48
N GLN A 1177 -6.23 29.93 -14.68
CA GLN A 1177 -5.69 29.59 -16.00
C GLN A 1177 -6.46 28.46 -16.72
N ASP A 1178 -7.39 27.78 -16.03
CA ASP A 1178 -8.06 26.57 -16.54
C ASP A 1178 -9.55 26.76 -16.91
N SER A 1179 -10.14 27.97 -16.81
CA SER A 1179 -11.51 28.23 -17.29
C SER A 1179 -11.85 29.73 -17.43
N GLU A 1180 -12.60 30.11 -18.48
CA GLU A 1180 -13.16 31.46 -18.68
C GLU A 1180 -14.27 31.83 -17.68
N THR A 1181 -14.66 30.92 -16.79
CA THR A 1181 -15.71 31.15 -15.79
C THR A 1181 -15.33 30.54 -14.44
N CYS A 1182 -14.39 31.17 -13.73
CA CYS A 1182 -14.15 30.86 -12.32
C CYS A 1182 -14.80 31.93 -11.45
N PRO A 1183 -15.95 31.67 -10.79
CA PRO A 1183 -16.57 32.64 -9.90
C PRO A 1183 -15.64 32.91 -8.71
N MET A 1184 -15.47 34.20 -8.39
CA MET A 1184 -14.73 34.67 -7.22
C MET A 1184 -15.20 33.89 -5.97
N PRO A 1185 -14.30 33.23 -5.20
CA PRO A 1185 -14.73 32.42 -4.05
C PRO A 1185 -15.49 33.30 -3.05
N LYS A 1186 -16.73 32.93 -2.70
CA LYS A 1186 -17.54 33.61 -1.65
C LYS A 1186 -16.78 33.83 -0.32
N GLU A 1187 -15.72 33.06 -0.10
CA GLU A 1187 -14.81 33.16 1.04
C GLU A 1187 -13.93 34.42 1.03
N LEU A 1188 -13.51 34.95 -0.13
CA LEU A 1188 -12.77 36.22 -0.24
C LEU A 1188 -13.66 37.42 0.12
N GLU A 1189 -14.95 37.37 -0.23
CA GLU A 1189 -15.97 38.32 0.24
C GLU A 1189 -16.24 38.21 1.75
N ASN A 1190 -16.25 37.00 2.29
CA ASN A 1190 -16.40 36.79 3.74
C ASN A 1190 -15.15 37.23 4.53
N LEU A 1191 -13.95 37.05 3.98
CA LEU A 1191 -12.71 37.59 4.55
C LEU A 1191 -12.75 39.14 4.58
N HIS A 1192 -13.28 39.78 3.53
CA HIS A 1192 -13.48 41.22 3.47
C HIS A 1192 -14.45 41.72 4.56
N LYS A 1193 -15.55 41.01 4.82
CA LYS A 1193 -16.50 41.34 5.90
C LYS A 1193 -15.87 41.21 7.29
N THR A 1194 -15.08 40.15 7.51
CA THR A 1194 -14.48 39.80 8.81
C THR A 1194 -13.24 40.65 9.14
N CYS A 1195 -12.44 41.02 8.14
CA CYS A 1195 -11.21 41.81 8.31
C CYS A 1195 -11.42 43.34 8.33
N SER A 1196 -12.65 43.82 8.12
CA SER A 1196 -12.99 45.24 7.98
C SER A 1196 -12.70 46.12 9.22
N LYS A 1197 -12.37 45.52 10.37
CA LYS A 1197 -12.08 46.23 11.62
C LYS A 1197 -10.59 46.34 12.01
N GLU A 1198 -9.66 45.63 11.36
CA GLU A 1198 -8.28 45.52 11.88
C GLU A 1198 -7.12 45.60 10.86
N ILE A 1199 -7.36 45.68 9.54
CA ILE A 1199 -6.30 45.83 8.51
C ILE A 1199 -6.58 47.09 7.69
N SER A 1200 -5.54 47.84 7.30
CA SER A 1200 -5.71 49.11 6.59
C SER A 1200 -6.53 48.91 5.31
N ARG A 1201 -7.59 49.72 5.18
CA ARG A 1201 -8.53 49.72 4.05
C ARG A 1201 -7.86 49.88 2.67
N SER A 1202 -6.58 50.28 2.62
CA SER A 1202 -5.80 50.44 1.40
C SER A 1202 -5.44 49.10 0.74
N ARG A 1203 -4.93 48.13 1.49
CA ARG A 1203 -4.36 46.90 0.93
C ARG A 1203 -5.43 45.93 0.41
N VAL A 1204 -6.59 45.94 1.05
CA VAL A 1204 -7.77 45.16 0.61
C VAL A 1204 -8.41 45.79 -0.64
N ARG A 1205 -8.42 47.13 -0.77
CA ARG A 1205 -8.89 47.81 -1.99
C ARG A 1205 -7.99 47.53 -3.18
N GLU A 1206 -6.67 47.51 -2.98
CA GLU A 1206 -5.67 47.24 -4.02
C GLU A 1206 -5.81 45.82 -4.58
N ILE A 1207 -6.00 44.83 -3.69
CA ILE A 1207 -6.29 43.43 -4.07
C ILE A 1207 -7.63 43.32 -4.83
N MET A 1208 -8.67 44.04 -4.39
CA MET A 1208 -9.97 44.01 -5.06
C MET A 1208 -9.98 44.76 -6.41
N GLN A 1209 -9.15 45.80 -6.57
CA GLN A 1209 -8.95 46.49 -7.85
C GLN A 1209 -8.20 45.62 -8.85
N LEU A 1210 -7.15 44.91 -8.42
CA LEU A 1210 -6.41 43.97 -9.27
C LEU A 1210 -7.28 42.80 -9.75
N VAL A 1211 -8.19 42.32 -8.90
CA VAL A 1211 -9.15 41.28 -9.30
C VAL A 1211 -10.19 41.85 -10.26
N ARG A 1212 -10.80 43.00 -9.96
CA ARG A 1212 -11.83 43.60 -10.85
C ARG A 1212 -11.30 44.01 -12.22
N ALA A 1213 -10.06 44.49 -12.32
CA ALA A 1213 -9.46 44.90 -13.58
C ALA A 1213 -9.23 43.76 -14.59
N ARG A 1214 -9.23 42.49 -14.13
CA ARG A 1214 -8.93 41.32 -14.97
C ARG A 1214 -10.16 40.54 -15.43
N PHE A 1215 -11.34 40.83 -14.87
CA PHE A 1215 -12.60 40.14 -15.18
C PHE A 1215 -13.56 40.96 -16.07
N GLY A 1216 -13.10 42.05 -16.68
CA GLY A 1216 -13.90 42.87 -17.60
C GLY A 1216 -13.09 43.42 -18.76
N GLY A 1217 -13.05 42.70 -19.89
CA GLY A 1217 -12.51 43.19 -21.16
C GLY A 1217 -11.71 42.12 -21.93
N LEU A 1218 -12.28 41.61 -23.03
CA LEU A 1218 -11.61 40.78 -24.03
C LEU A 1218 -10.48 41.56 -24.74
N LEU A 1219 -9.30 40.93 -24.93
CA LEU A 1219 -8.55 40.98 -26.19
C LEU A 1219 -7.46 39.89 -26.24
N TYR A 1220 -7.39 39.28 -27.41
CA TYR A 1220 -6.51 38.21 -27.89
C TYR A 1220 -5.02 38.39 -27.53
N TYR A 1221 -4.32 37.29 -27.23
CA TYR A 1221 -3.18 36.74 -27.99
C TYR A 1221 -2.56 35.53 -27.26
N ILE A 1222 -2.41 34.44 -28.00
CA ILE A 1222 -1.73 33.19 -27.63
C ILE A 1222 -0.21 33.42 -27.73
N HIS A 1223 0.58 33.01 -26.72
CA HIS A 1223 1.78 32.17 -26.86
C HIS A 1223 2.61 32.03 -25.56
N VAL A 1224 2.96 30.77 -25.25
CA VAL A 1224 4.07 30.23 -24.43
C VAL A 1224 4.14 30.64 -22.95
N PHE A 1225 3.76 29.70 -22.07
CA PHE A 1225 4.13 29.71 -20.65
C PHE A 1225 5.52 29.11 -20.45
N ARG A 1226 6.33 29.78 -19.62
CA ARG A 1226 7.51 29.22 -18.97
C ARG A 1226 7.22 28.79 -17.57
#